data_AF-A0A958G573-F1
#
_entry.id   AF-A0A958G573-F1
#
_cell.length_a   1.000
_cell.length_b   1.000
_cell.length_c   1.000
_cell.angle_alpha   90.00
_cell.angle_beta   90.00
_cell.angle_gamma   90.00
#
_symmetry.space_group_name_H-M   'P 1'
#
loop_
_entity.id
_entity.type
_entity.pdbx_description
1 polymer ?
#
loop_
_entity_poly.entity_id
_entity_poly.type
_entity_poly.pdbx_seq_one_letter_code
_entity_poly.pdbx_strand_id
1 'polypeptide(L)'
;GTHTIAPTSYLEDITDPVIIDGFSQPGASAGAPLIVINGASALAFTRGLSLSGGHSTVQGLVINGFSGSGVVLQSDGNTLKGNFIGTDATGTSAVPNDFGVLENGGSYNLIGGSTAGSGNLISGNTNSGIYMNGTGYNHIQGNKIGTNITGTAAIPNQDGVFIKNSAHTVIGGTTAAERNLISGNRADAIFLRGSFQNTIIGNYLGTDVTGTLDLGNGADGFSIGDGGHDNTLGGTTAAERNIISGNNRFGIYFFGTGTTGNRIIGNYIGTDVSGSNPLGNDDDGVALFPDGGNRVGGTSAGEGNIIAYNGQAGVDVVAGGSLTPNNSNPILGNSIFGNTGLGIDLTVNPGTPGQHDGLTPNDAGDPDEGGNRLQNFPVFTAAQLQGNGDVIVTYSVPSAVANSAYPLRIEFFISQGGQGKTFLGAQEYASANAESPVTQTLTPNAVVSAGDKIVATATDASGNTSEFSAEVDVTTPSLDAVIFATNSVKLQQNAKILSGDVIVNQAGNGVELVVDQNAKIASGYEVKANRIKVNKKARIDSDVFYNELSNDGTITGSLNTPLTLPVYTSLPPFITAAPGNNDFTVPKKGTQTLNAGDYRNISIKQQGTLIFSGGIYNLSDLNAEQKSKLLFAAPCEIRVGGKLLIAQNSLVGPQTGSGVEAGDIIFYIAGNDGNSGAGSRAAKIEQKCNVFANFYVPNGTLWFNQNVKATGAFLAKDVQVDQNVQLTLDSYYGNSAAVPLALNKLSGASDSLAVVFALPETFALDQNYPNPFNPTTQIR
;
A
#
# COMPACT_ATOMS: atom_id res chain seq x y z
N GLY A 1 16.28 -54.87 4.86
CA GLY A 1 16.81 -53.86 5.79
C GLY A 1 17.90 -53.09 5.09
N THR A 2 18.52 -52.11 5.75
CA THR A 2 19.67 -51.38 5.19
C THR A 2 20.90 -52.29 5.06
N HIS A 3 21.67 -52.09 3.99
CA HIS A 3 22.91 -52.81 3.70
C HIS A 3 24.07 -51.81 3.65
N THR A 4 25.10 -52.04 4.47
CA THR A 4 26.23 -51.10 4.60
C THR A 4 27.50 -51.65 3.96
N ILE A 5 28.07 -50.87 3.06
CA ILE A 5 29.41 -51.00 2.50
C ILE A 5 30.31 -50.08 3.34
N ALA A 6 31.32 -50.64 4.01
CA ALA A 6 32.25 -49.91 4.88
C ALA A 6 33.69 -50.01 4.34
N PRO A 7 34.12 -49.07 3.47
CA PRO A 7 35.48 -49.06 2.95
C PRO A 7 36.50 -48.87 4.08
N THR A 8 37.61 -49.60 4.02
CA THR A 8 38.76 -49.44 4.92
C THR A 8 39.92 -48.68 4.27
N SER A 9 39.78 -48.34 2.99
CA SER A 9 40.77 -47.63 2.16
C SER A 9 40.05 -46.63 1.25
N TYR A 10 40.82 -45.83 0.50
CA TYR A 10 40.30 -44.98 -0.55
C TYR A 10 39.48 -45.79 -1.57
N LEU A 11 38.33 -45.25 -1.98
CA LEU A 11 37.62 -45.70 -3.18
C LEU A 11 38.31 -45.06 -4.39
N GLU A 12 38.57 -45.86 -5.42
CA GLU A 12 39.18 -45.37 -6.67
C GLU A 12 38.22 -44.45 -7.43
N ASP A 13 38.79 -43.54 -8.22
CA ASP A 13 38.00 -42.65 -9.07
C ASP A 13 37.22 -43.46 -10.12
N ILE A 14 35.99 -43.05 -10.37
CA ILE A 14 35.13 -43.59 -11.43
C ILE A 14 35.50 -42.85 -12.72
N THR A 15 36.37 -43.48 -13.51
CA THR A 15 36.98 -42.90 -14.71
C THR A 15 36.18 -43.11 -15.99
N ASP A 16 35.14 -43.94 -15.96
CA ASP A 16 34.25 -44.20 -17.10
C ASP A 16 32.80 -43.86 -16.73
N PRO A 17 31.96 -43.41 -17.70
CA PRO A 17 30.55 -43.20 -17.48
C PRO A 17 29.85 -44.45 -16.92
N VAL A 18 29.18 -44.30 -15.78
CA VAL A 18 28.51 -45.41 -15.10
C VAL A 18 27.17 -45.00 -14.49
N ILE A 19 26.25 -45.96 -14.37
CA ILE A 19 25.04 -45.81 -13.58
C ILE A 19 25.21 -46.62 -12.30
N ILE A 20 25.24 -45.95 -11.16
CA ILE A 20 25.20 -46.53 -9.83
C ILE A 20 23.79 -46.35 -9.28
N ASP A 21 23.02 -47.43 -9.31
CA ASP A 21 21.59 -47.43 -8.97
C ASP A 21 21.30 -48.18 -7.67
N GLY A 22 21.23 -47.45 -6.56
CA GLY A 22 20.82 -47.97 -5.25
C GLY A 22 19.33 -48.34 -5.18
N PHE A 23 18.49 -47.81 -6.07
CA PHE A 23 17.07 -48.20 -6.13
C PHE A 23 16.86 -49.59 -6.73
N SER A 24 17.90 -50.18 -7.35
CA SER A 24 17.87 -51.57 -7.79
C SER A 24 17.78 -52.57 -6.62
N GLN A 25 18.08 -52.14 -5.38
CA GLN A 25 17.91 -52.94 -4.18
C GLN A 25 16.42 -53.12 -3.84
N PRO A 26 15.90 -54.36 -3.74
CA PRO A 26 14.51 -54.60 -3.34
C PRO A 26 14.13 -53.90 -2.03
N GLY A 27 13.04 -53.12 -2.08
CA GLY A 27 12.51 -52.34 -0.97
C GLY A 27 13.04 -50.91 -0.87
N ALA A 28 14.02 -50.51 -1.68
CA ALA A 28 14.47 -49.13 -1.77
C ALA A 28 13.47 -48.30 -2.61
N SER A 29 13.29 -47.04 -2.22
CA SER A 29 12.47 -46.08 -2.96
C SER A 29 12.99 -44.67 -2.76
N ALA A 30 12.50 -43.71 -3.56
CA ALA A 30 12.75 -42.29 -3.31
C ALA A 30 12.36 -41.95 -1.86
N GLY A 31 13.28 -41.29 -1.12
CA GLY A 31 13.11 -40.98 0.30
C GLY A 31 13.37 -42.14 1.27
N ALA A 32 13.70 -43.34 0.79
CA ALA A 32 14.08 -44.49 1.60
C ALA A 32 15.16 -45.36 0.89
N PRO A 33 16.36 -44.81 0.67
CA PRO A 33 17.49 -45.59 0.14
C PRO A 33 17.91 -46.69 1.14
N LEU A 34 18.29 -47.86 0.62
CA LEU A 34 18.68 -49.00 1.47
C LEU A 34 20.18 -49.35 1.41
N ILE A 35 20.92 -48.82 0.44
CA ILE A 35 22.36 -49.06 0.30
C ILE A 35 23.11 -47.90 0.94
N VAL A 36 23.94 -48.20 1.94
CA VAL A 36 24.77 -47.22 2.65
C VAL A 36 26.23 -47.44 2.29
N ILE A 37 26.90 -46.41 1.78
CA ILE A 37 28.36 -46.35 1.67
C ILE A 37 28.84 -45.48 2.82
N ASN A 38 29.45 -46.11 3.84
CA ASN A 38 29.85 -45.46 5.08
C ASN A 38 31.38 -45.40 5.22
N GLY A 39 31.93 -44.19 5.24
CA GLY A 39 33.38 -43.93 5.31
C GLY A 39 33.98 -43.93 6.72
N ALA A 40 33.24 -44.26 7.78
CA ALA A 40 33.73 -44.07 9.16
C ALA A 40 34.93 -44.95 9.53
N SER A 41 35.16 -46.02 8.77
CA SER A 41 36.33 -46.90 8.92
C SER A 41 37.45 -46.61 7.91
N ALA A 42 37.29 -45.61 7.05
CA ALA A 42 38.28 -45.22 6.05
C ALA A 42 39.38 -44.34 6.65
N LEU A 43 40.48 -44.19 5.91
CA LEU A 43 41.59 -43.32 6.30
C LEU A 43 41.16 -41.84 6.33
N ALA A 44 41.91 -41.00 7.04
CA ALA A 44 41.67 -39.56 7.06
C ALA A 44 41.69 -38.96 5.64
N PHE A 45 40.82 -37.97 5.40
CA PHE A 45 40.61 -37.30 4.12
C PHE A 45 40.11 -38.21 2.98
N THR A 46 39.61 -39.41 3.31
CA THR A 46 39.00 -40.28 2.30
C THR A 46 37.68 -39.67 1.81
N ARG A 47 37.53 -39.59 0.49
CA ARG A 47 36.31 -39.19 -0.21
C ARG A 47 35.42 -40.42 -0.44
N GLY A 48 34.11 -40.21 -0.59
CA GLY A 48 33.18 -41.25 -0.99
C GLY A 48 33.30 -41.57 -2.48
N LEU A 49 32.32 -41.17 -3.29
CA LEU A 49 32.36 -41.41 -4.73
C LEU A 49 33.02 -40.24 -5.45
N SER A 50 33.97 -40.52 -6.34
CA SER A 50 34.67 -39.51 -7.14
C SER A 50 34.42 -39.79 -8.62
N LEU A 51 33.72 -38.89 -9.32
CA LEU A 51 33.30 -39.05 -10.72
C LEU A 51 34.21 -38.22 -11.63
N SER A 52 35.09 -38.87 -12.38
CA SER A 52 36.04 -38.23 -13.30
C SER A 52 35.83 -38.60 -14.77
N GLY A 53 35.04 -39.65 -15.06
CA GLY A 53 34.72 -40.07 -16.43
C GLY A 53 33.61 -39.28 -17.13
N GLY A 54 32.82 -38.51 -16.38
CA GLY A 54 31.66 -37.77 -16.88
C GLY A 54 30.44 -38.64 -17.13
N HIS A 55 29.31 -37.99 -17.44
CA HIS A 55 28.05 -38.64 -17.86
C HIS A 55 27.57 -39.79 -16.96
N SER A 56 27.98 -39.77 -15.68
CA SER A 56 27.64 -40.82 -14.73
C SER A 56 26.36 -40.46 -13.99
N THR A 57 25.58 -41.47 -13.61
CA THR A 57 24.40 -41.31 -12.76
C THR A 57 24.62 -42.01 -11.44
N VAL A 58 24.41 -41.32 -10.32
CA VAL A 58 24.40 -41.90 -8.98
C VAL A 58 23.05 -41.64 -8.35
N GLN A 59 22.34 -42.69 -7.95
CA GLN A 59 21.02 -42.56 -7.37
C GLN A 59 20.69 -43.56 -6.28
N GLY A 60 19.81 -43.17 -5.36
CA GLY A 60 19.24 -44.06 -4.34
C GLY A 60 20.23 -44.61 -3.32
N LEU A 61 21.33 -43.90 -3.07
CA LEU A 61 22.34 -44.28 -2.09
C LEU A 61 22.29 -43.41 -0.84
N VAL A 62 22.74 -43.96 0.29
CA VAL A 62 23.19 -43.17 1.44
C VAL A 62 24.71 -43.10 1.39
N ILE A 63 25.31 -41.92 1.42
CA ILE A 63 26.76 -41.69 1.35
C ILE A 63 27.17 -40.82 2.54
N ASN A 64 27.86 -41.40 3.51
CA ASN A 64 28.04 -40.75 4.81
C ASN A 64 29.33 -41.18 5.54
N GLY A 65 29.69 -40.45 6.60
CA GLY A 65 30.80 -40.80 7.49
C GLY A 65 32.20 -40.63 6.89
N PHE A 66 32.34 -39.96 5.74
CA PHE A 66 33.64 -39.71 5.12
C PHE A 66 34.34 -38.50 5.76
N SER A 67 35.63 -38.61 6.07
CA SER A 67 36.41 -37.47 6.57
C SER A 67 36.79 -36.47 5.47
N GLY A 68 36.52 -36.79 4.20
CA GLY A 68 36.47 -35.87 3.07
C GLY A 68 35.05 -35.73 2.50
N SER A 69 34.91 -35.30 1.25
CA SER A 69 33.60 -35.12 0.60
C SER A 69 32.86 -36.44 0.38
N GLY A 70 31.53 -36.44 0.52
CA GLY A 70 30.69 -37.59 0.21
C GLY A 70 30.71 -37.95 -1.27
N VAL A 71 30.45 -36.96 -2.14
CA VAL A 71 30.57 -37.11 -3.60
C VAL A 71 31.45 -36.00 -4.16
N VAL A 72 32.35 -36.35 -5.08
CA VAL A 72 33.17 -35.41 -5.83
C VAL A 72 32.84 -35.51 -7.32
N LEU A 73 32.53 -34.37 -7.94
CA LEU A 73 32.30 -34.24 -9.37
C LEU A 73 33.53 -33.55 -9.98
N GLN A 74 34.24 -34.23 -10.86
CA GLN A 74 35.47 -33.74 -11.50
C GLN A 74 35.36 -33.65 -13.02
N SER A 75 34.16 -33.87 -13.56
CA SER A 75 33.89 -34.03 -14.98
C SER A 75 32.47 -33.59 -15.32
N ASP A 76 32.19 -33.46 -16.61
CA ASP A 76 30.91 -32.93 -17.09
C ASP A 76 29.78 -33.96 -17.09
N GLY A 77 28.54 -33.45 -17.06
CA GLY A 77 27.34 -34.23 -17.43
C GLY A 77 26.91 -35.28 -16.41
N ASN A 78 27.42 -35.26 -15.17
CA ASN A 78 27.02 -36.21 -14.14
C ASN A 78 25.63 -35.86 -13.56
N THR A 79 24.96 -36.87 -13.03
CA THR A 79 23.62 -36.74 -12.44
C THR A 79 23.58 -37.41 -11.06
N LEU A 80 23.23 -36.66 -10.02
CA LEU A 80 23.03 -37.16 -8.67
C LEU A 80 21.54 -37.06 -8.30
N LYS A 81 20.83 -38.16 -8.05
CA LYS A 81 19.37 -38.13 -7.77
C LYS A 81 18.94 -39.00 -6.60
N GLY A 82 18.08 -38.48 -5.73
CA GLY A 82 17.46 -39.28 -4.66
C GLY A 82 18.46 -39.88 -3.67
N ASN A 83 19.65 -39.32 -3.54
CA ASN A 83 20.67 -39.77 -2.59
C ASN A 83 20.53 -39.07 -1.24
N PHE A 84 20.94 -39.73 -0.17
CA PHE A 84 21.10 -39.16 1.17
C PHE A 84 22.59 -38.97 1.44
N ILE A 85 23.06 -37.74 1.58
CA ILE A 85 24.48 -37.41 1.67
C ILE A 85 24.72 -36.66 2.99
N GLY A 86 25.43 -37.31 3.92
CA GLY A 86 25.76 -36.76 5.25
C GLY A 86 24.75 -37.12 6.36
N THR A 87 23.71 -37.89 6.06
CA THR A 87 22.73 -38.40 7.04
C THR A 87 22.75 -39.92 7.15
N ASP A 88 22.10 -40.45 8.18
CA ASP A 88 21.76 -41.87 8.26
C ASP A 88 20.69 -42.26 7.22
N ALA A 89 20.41 -43.57 7.09
CA ALA A 89 19.45 -44.05 6.09
C ALA A 89 17.99 -43.63 6.36
N THR A 90 17.68 -43.15 7.57
CA THR A 90 16.37 -42.58 7.88
C THR A 90 16.25 -41.13 7.44
N GLY A 91 17.37 -40.45 7.18
CA GLY A 91 17.40 -39.03 6.85
C GLY A 91 17.02 -38.13 8.03
N THR A 92 17.19 -38.61 9.27
CA THR A 92 16.81 -37.88 10.49
C THR A 92 17.98 -37.59 11.43
N SER A 93 19.13 -38.24 11.24
CA SER A 93 20.33 -38.02 12.04
C SER A 93 21.55 -37.73 11.17
N ALA A 94 22.41 -36.83 11.61
CA ALA A 94 23.67 -36.55 10.93
C ALA A 94 24.65 -37.73 11.07
N VAL A 95 25.28 -38.10 9.96
CA VAL A 95 26.44 -38.98 9.89
C VAL A 95 27.44 -38.26 8.97
N PRO A 96 28.18 -37.28 9.51
CA PRO A 96 28.77 -36.23 8.69
C PRO A 96 29.78 -36.74 7.66
N ASN A 97 29.76 -36.11 6.47
CA ASN A 97 30.96 -35.99 5.65
C ASN A 97 31.62 -34.63 5.91
N ASP A 98 32.75 -34.34 5.26
CA ASP A 98 33.27 -32.97 5.21
C ASP A 98 32.36 -32.06 4.38
N PHE A 99 32.42 -32.18 3.05
CA PHE A 99 31.41 -31.63 2.13
C PHE A 99 30.39 -32.71 1.76
N GLY A 100 29.14 -32.33 1.51
CA GLY A 100 28.18 -33.27 0.92
C GLY A 100 28.58 -33.60 -0.52
N VAL A 101 28.48 -32.61 -1.40
CA VAL A 101 28.91 -32.67 -2.79
C VAL A 101 29.96 -31.60 -3.04
N LEU A 102 31.12 -32.01 -3.55
CA LEU A 102 32.20 -31.14 -3.99
C LEU A 102 32.29 -31.21 -5.53
N GLU A 103 32.00 -30.11 -6.18
CA GLU A 103 32.18 -29.95 -7.62
C GLU A 103 33.49 -29.15 -7.84
N ASN A 104 34.42 -29.77 -8.56
CA ASN A 104 35.78 -29.24 -8.77
C ASN A 104 36.29 -29.58 -10.18
N GLY A 105 35.58 -29.12 -11.22
CA GLY A 105 36.08 -29.08 -12.60
C GLY A 105 35.10 -29.52 -13.69
N GLY A 106 33.85 -29.84 -13.34
CA GLY A 106 32.79 -30.29 -14.23
C GLY A 106 31.67 -29.28 -14.47
N SER A 107 31.22 -29.18 -15.71
CA SER A 107 30.04 -28.42 -16.15
C SER A 107 28.85 -29.33 -16.48
N TYR A 108 27.66 -28.77 -16.63
CA TYR A 108 26.45 -29.52 -17.02
C TYR A 108 26.07 -30.67 -16.07
N ASN A 109 26.50 -30.59 -14.80
CA ASN A 109 26.11 -31.54 -13.79
C ASN A 109 24.71 -31.22 -13.25
N LEU A 110 23.92 -32.26 -13.00
CA LEU A 110 22.60 -32.17 -12.40
C LEU A 110 22.63 -32.77 -10.98
N ILE A 111 22.51 -31.91 -9.97
CA ILE A 111 22.36 -32.30 -8.57
C ILE A 111 20.89 -32.19 -8.22
N GLY A 112 20.21 -33.33 -8.20
CA GLY A 112 18.78 -33.51 -7.96
C GLY A 112 18.01 -33.66 -9.27
N GLY A 113 16.81 -33.11 -9.39
CA GLY A 113 16.06 -33.18 -10.66
C GLY A 113 14.62 -32.68 -10.60
N SER A 114 13.98 -32.63 -11.76
CA SER A 114 12.65 -32.04 -11.97
C SER A 114 11.46 -32.99 -11.78
N THR A 115 11.70 -34.23 -11.36
CA THR A 115 10.63 -35.18 -11.03
C THR A 115 10.54 -35.38 -9.51
N ALA A 116 9.31 -35.52 -8.99
CA ALA A 116 9.08 -35.75 -7.57
C ALA A 116 9.89 -36.98 -7.09
N GLY A 117 10.69 -36.81 -6.03
CA GLY A 117 11.57 -37.85 -5.50
C GLY A 117 12.97 -37.91 -6.12
N SER A 118 13.28 -37.13 -7.15
CA SER A 118 14.66 -37.01 -7.69
C SER A 118 15.60 -36.15 -6.85
N GLY A 119 15.06 -35.35 -5.93
CA GLY A 119 15.83 -34.51 -5.02
C GLY A 119 16.75 -35.30 -4.10
N ASN A 120 17.97 -34.83 -3.90
CA ASN A 120 18.85 -35.38 -2.87
C ASN A 120 18.53 -34.76 -1.49
N LEU A 121 18.80 -35.52 -0.43
CA LEU A 121 18.89 -35.01 0.94
C LEU A 121 20.38 -34.79 1.25
N ILE A 122 20.82 -33.55 1.38
CA ILE A 122 22.23 -33.19 1.57
C ILE A 122 22.35 -32.39 2.87
N SER A 123 22.61 -33.08 3.97
CA SER A 123 22.46 -32.52 5.31
C SER A 123 23.46 -33.11 6.28
N GLY A 124 23.75 -32.41 7.38
CA GLY A 124 24.61 -32.90 8.45
C GLY A 124 26.10 -32.98 8.12
N ASN A 125 26.57 -32.34 7.05
CA ASN A 125 27.98 -32.29 6.69
C ASN A 125 28.71 -31.20 7.51
N THR A 126 30.01 -31.37 7.78
CA THR A 126 30.76 -30.40 8.61
C THR A 126 31.13 -29.12 7.88
N ASN A 127 31.02 -29.13 6.55
CA ASN A 127 31.22 -28.00 5.65
C ASN A 127 29.95 -27.77 4.80
N SER A 128 30.05 -27.09 3.66
CA SER A 128 28.90 -26.82 2.80
C SER A 128 28.23 -28.13 2.31
N GLY A 129 26.90 -28.10 2.19
CA GLY A 129 26.14 -29.19 1.59
C GLY A 129 26.57 -29.42 0.15
N ILE A 130 26.58 -28.36 -0.65
CA ILE A 130 27.13 -28.36 -2.01
C ILE A 130 28.19 -27.25 -2.10
N TYR A 131 29.39 -27.59 -2.57
CA TYR A 131 30.45 -26.63 -2.88
C TYR A 131 30.82 -26.74 -4.36
N MET A 132 30.90 -25.61 -5.08
CA MET A 132 31.33 -25.55 -6.48
C MET A 132 32.41 -24.49 -6.67
N ASN A 133 33.42 -24.79 -7.50
CA ASN A 133 34.53 -23.87 -7.75
C ASN A 133 35.03 -23.89 -9.20
N GLY A 134 34.89 -22.77 -9.89
CA GLY A 134 35.46 -22.57 -11.22
C GLY A 134 34.72 -23.26 -12.37
N THR A 135 33.40 -23.46 -12.26
CA THR A 135 32.62 -24.26 -13.22
C THR A 135 31.38 -23.52 -13.77
N GLY A 136 30.59 -24.16 -14.62
CA GLY A 136 29.35 -23.55 -15.07
C GLY A 136 28.31 -24.47 -15.69
N TYR A 137 27.15 -23.89 -16.00
CA TYR A 137 26.01 -24.60 -16.60
C TYR A 137 25.49 -25.77 -15.75
N ASN A 138 25.72 -25.74 -14.44
CA ASN A 138 25.26 -26.76 -13.51
C ASN A 138 23.81 -26.49 -13.06
N HIS A 139 23.09 -27.54 -12.69
CA HIS A 139 21.70 -27.47 -12.23
C HIS A 139 21.59 -28.08 -10.82
N ILE A 140 21.09 -27.30 -9.86
CA ILE A 140 20.80 -27.74 -8.50
C ILE A 140 19.30 -27.64 -8.31
N GLN A 141 18.58 -28.77 -8.30
CA GLN A 141 17.11 -28.78 -8.37
C GLN A 141 16.47 -29.82 -7.46
N GLY A 142 15.41 -29.46 -6.75
CA GLY A 142 14.57 -30.38 -5.99
C GLY A 142 15.19 -30.91 -4.69
N ASN A 143 16.35 -30.38 -4.27
CA ASN A 143 17.09 -30.92 -3.13
C ASN A 143 16.54 -30.39 -1.79
N LYS A 144 16.72 -31.18 -0.73
CA LYS A 144 16.59 -30.76 0.67
C LYS A 144 17.99 -30.65 1.26
N ILE A 145 18.38 -29.45 1.68
CA ILE A 145 19.74 -29.13 2.10
C ILE A 145 19.71 -28.46 3.47
N GLY A 146 20.32 -29.10 4.47
CA GLY A 146 20.36 -28.63 5.85
C GLY A 146 19.15 -29.04 6.71
N THR A 147 18.21 -29.79 6.15
CA THR A 147 17.00 -30.27 6.83
C THR A 147 16.96 -31.79 6.94
N ASN A 148 16.01 -32.32 7.70
CA ASN A 148 15.67 -33.74 7.69
C ASN A 148 14.87 -34.12 6.43
N ILE A 149 14.61 -35.42 6.23
CA ILE A 149 13.88 -35.88 5.04
C ILE A 149 12.46 -35.31 4.91
N THR A 150 11.80 -34.90 6.00
CA THR A 150 10.48 -34.25 5.96
C THR A 150 10.55 -32.77 5.62
N GLY A 151 11.73 -32.14 5.76
CA GLY A 151 11.92 -30.71 5.56
C GLY A 151 11.35 -29.84 6.68
N THR A 152 11.27 -30.38 7.90
CA THR A 152 10.62 -29.73 9.06
C THR A 152 11.52 -29.61 10.28
N ALA A 153 12.74 -30.16 10.23
CA ALA A 153 13.73 -30.04 11.30
C ALA A 153 15.12 -29.87 10.70
N ALA A 154 15.98 -29.12 11.38
CA ALA A 154 17.33 -28.85 10.92
C ALA A 154 18.25 -30.06 11.16
N ILE A 155 19.07 -30.39 10.15
CA ILE A 155 20.25 -31.24 10.25
C ILE A 155 21.38 -30.45 9.57
N PRO A 156 21.99 -29.50 10.29
CA PRO A 156 22.73 -28.41 9.66
C PRO A 156 23.96 -28.89 8.90
N ASN A 157 24.17 -28.33 7.70
CA ASN A 157 25.52 -28.18 7.12
C ASN A 157 26.16 -26.89 7.64
N GLN A 158 27.39 -26.56 7.21
CA GLN A 158 27.92 -25.22 7.41
C GLN A 158 27.12 -24.20 6.58
N ASP A 159 27.32 -24.20 5.26
CA ASP A 159 26.46 -23.51 4.29
C ASP A 159 25.56 -24.52 3.58
N GLY A 160 24.43 -24.08 3.04
CA GLY A 160 23.63 -24.92 2.16
C GLY A 160 24.35 -25.18 0.84
N VAL A 161 24.51 -24.12 0.04
CA VAL A 161 25.15 -24.13 -1.27
C VAL A 161 26.17 -22.99 -1.35
N PHE A 162 27.45 -23.32 -1.53
CA PHE A 162 28.51 -22.33 -1.75
C PHE A 162 29.09 -22.47 -3.16
N ILE A 163 28.94 -21.42 -3.96
CA ILE A 163 29.47 -21.34 -5.32
C ILE A 163 30.55 -20.27 -5.39
N LYS A 164 31.71 -20.65 -5.92
CA LYS A 164 32.86 -19.78 -6.07
C LYS A 164 33.32 -19.72 -7.53
N ASN A 165 33.60 -18.52 -8.04
CA ASN A 165 34.14 -18.28 -9.38
C ASN A 165 33.44 -19.07 -10.49
N SER A 166 32.12 -19.25 -10.39
CA SER A 166 31.35 -20.09 -11.32
C SER A 166 30.25 -19.29 -12.01
N ALA A 167 29.77 -19.78 -13.15
CA ALA A 167 28.79 -19.06 -13.96
C ALA A 167 27.67 -19.93 -14.51
N HIS A 168 26.55 -19.31 -14.88
CA HIS A 168 25.44 -20.00 -15.55
C HIS A 168 24.85 -21.19 -14.78
N THR A 169 24.99 -21.22 -13.46
CA THR A 169 24.32 -22.23 -12.63
C THR A 169 22.85 -21.85 -12.45
N VAL A 170 21.97 -22.84 -12.56
CA VAL A 170 20.56 -22.72 -12.19
C VAL A 170 20.32 -23.40 -10.85
N ILE A 171 19.85 -22.64 -9.86
CA ILE A 171 19.44 -23.14 -8.56
C ILE A 171 17.92 -23.04 -8.46
N GLY A 172 17.27 -24.19 -8.48
CA GLY A 172 15.82 -24.33 -8.43
C GLY A 172 15.17 -24.45 -9.81
N GLY A 173 13.92 -24.02 -9.91
CA GLY A 173 13.13 -24.12 -11.14
C GLY A 173 11.69 -23.65 -10.93
N THR A 174 10.84 -23.87 -11.94
CA THR A 174 9.47 -23.33 -11.98
C THR A 174 8.42 -24.33 -11.48
N THR A 175 8.82 -25.56 -11.19
CA THR A 175 7.94 -26.58 -10.64
C THR A 175 8.25 -26.86 -9.16
N ALA A 176 7.25 -27.33 -8.41
CA ALA A 176 7.45 -27.72 -7.02
C ALA A 176 8.48 -28.87 -6.86
N ALA A 177 8.70 -29.68 -7.89
CA ALA A 177 9.70 -30.74 -7.89
C ALA A 177 11.13 -30.22 -8.10
N GLU A 178 11.30 -29.06 -8.77
CA GLU A 178 12.61 -28.42 -8.98
C GLU A 178 13.01 -27.49 -7.83
N ARG A 179 12.06 -27.09 -6.98
CA ARG A 179 12.31 -26.25 -5.80
C ARG A 179 13.30 -26.90 -4.86
N ASN A 180 14.40 -26.21 -4.56
CA ASN A 180 15.22 -26.58 -3.42
C ASN A 180 14.64 -26.02 -2.13
N LEU A 181 14.74 -26.81 -1.07
CA LEU A 181 14.56 -26.38 0.32
C LEU A 181 15.94 -26.30 0.96
N ILE A 182 16.42 -25.09 1.23
CA ILE A 182 17.78 -24.84 1.74
C ILE A 182 17.63 -24.07 3.05
N SER A 183 17.63 -24.79 4.17
CA SER A 183 17.17 -24.27 5.46
C SER A 183 17.84 -25.01 6.60
N GLY A 184 17.91 -24.40 7.79
CA GLY A 184 18.55 -25.00 8.96
C GLY A 184 20.06 -25.18 8.85
N ASN A 185 20.76 -24.49 7.93
CA ASN A 185 22.22 -24.50 7.85
C ASN A 185 22.83 -23.57 8.91
N ARG A 186 24.10 -23.75 9.27
CA ARG A 186 24.76 -22.94 10.34
C ARG A 186 25.10 -21.52 9.90
N ALA A 187 25.36 -21.32 8.62
CA ALA A 187 25.67 -20.04 8.00
C ALA A 187 24.64 -19.77 6.89
N ASP A 188 25.06 -19.54 5.64
CA ASP A 188 24.16 -19.06 4.60
C ASP A 188 23.37 -20.20 3.94
N ALA A 189 22.17 -19.92 3.45
CA ALA A 189 21.48 -20.87 2.58
C ALA A 189 22.24 -21.01 1.25
N ILE A 190 22.47 -19.89 0.56
CA ILE A 190 23.23 -19.83 -0.68
C ILE A 190 24.27 -18.71 -0.56
N PHE A 191 25.53 -19.02 -0.83
CA PHE A 191 26.61 -18.04 -0.91
C PHE A 191 27.27 -18.08 -2.29
N LEU A 192 27.30 -16.94 -2.99
CA LEU A 192 28.00 -16.73 -4.25
C LEU A 192 29.24 -15.85 -4.05
N ARG A 193 30.41 -16.31 -4.47
CA ARG A 193 31.65 -15.53 -4.40
C ARG A 193 32.33 -15.42 -5.76
N GLY A 194 32.51 -14.22 -6.28
CA GLY A 194 33.09 -13.98 -7.61
C GLY A 194 32.35 -14.71 -8.75
N SER A 195 31.08 -15.04 -8.53
CA SER A 195 30.27 -15.87 -9.43
C SER A 195 29.27 -14.99 -10.17
N PHE A 196 29.00 -15.30 -11.45
CA PHE A 196 28.25 -14.42 -12.33
C PHE A 196 27.25 -15.13 -13.23
N GLN A 197 26.23 -14.42 -13.70
CA GLN A 197 25.23 -14.96 -14.64
C GLN A 197 24.52 -16.24 -14.14
N ASN A 198 24.39 -16.41 -12.82
CA ASN A 198 23.62 -17.50 -12.21
C ASN A 198 22.15 -17.10 -12.08
N THR A 199 21.27 -18.10 -12.13
CA THR A 199 19.82 -17.93 -11.99
C THR A 199 19.32 -18.72 -10.79
N ILE A 200 18.72 -18.04 -9.82
CA ILE A 200 18.23 -18.64 -8.58
C ILE A 200 16.74 -18.37 -8.50
N ILE A 201 15.93 -19.39 -8.72
CA ILE A 201 14.47 -19.26 -8.87
C ILE A 201 13.71 -20.37 -8.17
N GLY A 202 12.54 -20.04 -7.62
CA GLY A 202 11.59 -21.01 -7.08
C GLY A 202 12.07 -21.76 -5.83
N ASN A 203 13.05 -21.24 -5.07
CA ASN A 203 13.62 -21.87 -3.88
C ASN A 203 12.99 -21.38 -2.58
N TYR A 204 13.07 -22.20 -1.53
CA TYR A 204 12.77 -21.83 -0.14
C TYR A 204 14.05 -21.75 0.67
N LEU A 205 14.35 -20.56 1.20
CA LEU A 205 15.57 -20.23 1.94
C LEU A 205 15.19 -19.75 3.36
N GLY A 206 15.38 -20.62 4.36
CA GLY A 206 15.11 -20.34 5.78
C GLY A 206 13.72 -20.72 6.30
N THR A 207 12.89 -21.38 5.47
CA THR A 207 11.55 -21.82 5.87
C THR A 207 11.45 -23.35 5.90
N ASP A 208 10.39 -23.88 6.49
CA ASP A 208 10.07 -25.30 6.35
C ASP A 208 9.59 -25.64 4.93
N VAL A 209 9.38 -26.93 4.65
CA VAL A 209 8.89 -27.40 3.34
C VAL A 209 7.56 -26.77 2.91
N THR A 210 6.76 -26.25 3.85
CA THR A 210 5.48 -25.60 3.55
C THR A 210 5.64 -24.12 3.19
N GLY A 211 6.77 -23.51 3.54
CA GLY A 211 7.00 -22.07 3.39
C GLY A 211 6.20 -21.23 4.37
N THR A 212 5.75 -21.81 5.48
CA THR A 212 4.90 -21.13 6.48
C THR A 212 5.47 -21.14 7.89
N LEU A 213 6.47 -21.99 8.16
CA LEU A 213 7.15 -22.04 9.43
C LEU A 213 8.62 -21.68 9.26
N ASP A 214 9.17 -21.08 10.31
CA ASP A 214 10.58 -20.72 10.40
C ASP A 214 11.43 -21.99 10.56
N LEU A 215 12.43 -22.13 9.69
CA LEU A 215 13.52 -23.10 9.80
C LEU A 215 14.83 -22.43 9.38
N GLY A 216 15.07 -21.23 9.91
CA GLY A 216 16.10 -20.29 9.53
C GLY A 216 17.49 -20.89 9.32
N ASN A 217 18.22 -20.31 8.39
CA ASN A 217 19.66 -20.48 8.34
C ASN A 217 20.33 -19.59 9.39
N GLY A 218 21.46 -20.02 9.95
CA GLY A 218 22.13 -19.33 11.06
C GLY A 218 22.78 -18.01 10.69
N ALA A 219 22.92 -17.71 9.39
CA ALA A 219 23.28 -16.40 8.87
C ALA A 219 22.26 -15.95 7.81
N ASP A 220 22.69 -15.69 6.57
CA ASP A 220 21.88 -15.00 5.57
C ASP A 220 21.07 -16.00 4.70
N GLY A 221 19.92 -15.56 4.19
CA GLY A 221 19.16 -16.35 3.22
C GLY A 221 19.93 -16.51 1.91
N PHE A 222 20.47 -15.42 1.40
CA PHE A 222 21.34 -15.41 0.22
C PHE A 222 22.44 -14.35 0.37
N SER A 223 23.68 -14.76 0.12
CA SER A 223 24.85 -13.88 0.13
C SER A 223 25.54 -13.86 -1.21
N ILE A 224 26.01 -12.68 -1.64
CA ILE A 224 26.88 -12.54 -2.82
C ILE A 224 28.00 -11.54 -2.55
N GLY A 225 29.19 -11.86 -3.04
CA GLY A 225 30.27 -10.88 -2.97
C GLY A 225 31.53 -11.17 -3.76
N ASP A 226 32.52 -10.30 -3.53
CA ASP A 226 33.87 -10.37 -4.10
C ASP A 226 33.88 -10.53 -5.64
N GLY A 227 33.21 -9.62 -6.35
CA GLY A 227 33.16 -9.62 -7.81
C GLY A 227 32.01 -10.42 -8.40
N GLY A 228 30.98 -10.74 -7.62
CA GLY A 228 29.80 -11.42 -8.12
C GLY A 228 28.90 -10.46 -8.91
N HIS A 229 28.63 -10.74 -10.19
CA HIS A 229 27.89 -9.81 -11.05
C HIS A 229 26.89 -10.49 -11.99
N ASP A 230 25.93 -9.72 -12.50
CA ASP A 230 24.93 -10.18 -13.48
C ASP A 230 24.12 -11.42 -13.05
N ASN A 231 23.99 -11.68 -11.75
CA ASN A 231 23.16 -12.78 -11.25
C ASN A 231 21.70 -12.34 -11.15
N THR A 232 20.78 -13.29 -11.34
CA THR A 232 19.33 -13.06 -11.19
C THR A 232 18.77 -13.91 -10.07
N LEU A 233 18.19 -13.23 -9.08
CA LEU A 233 17.48 -13.81 -7.96
C LEU A 233 15.97 -13.57 -8.16
N GLY A 234 15.25 -14.63 -8.49
CA GLY A 234 13.81 -14.61 -8.77
C GLY A 234 13.46 -14.36 -10.24
N GLY A 235 12.19 -14.05 -10.51
CA GLY A 235 11.65 -13.89 -11.86
C GLY A 235 10.27 -13.21 -11.85
N THR A 236 9.66 -13.03 -13.01
CA THR A 236 8.40 -12.27 -13.14
C THR A 236 7.15 -13.10 -12.88
N THR A 237 7.29 -14.42 -12.75
CA THR A 237 6.19 -15.34 -12.46
C THR A 237 6.20 -15.80 -11.01
N ALA A 238 5.03 -16.14 -10.46
CA ALA A 238 4.92 -16.71 -9.11
C ALA A 238 5.70 -18.04 -8.94
N ALA A 239 5.98 -18.74 -10.04
CA ALA A 239 6.73 -19.99 -10.05
C ALA A 239 8.25 -19.78 -9.90
N GLU A 240 8.78 -18.65 -10.38
CA GLU A 240 10.21 -18.31 -10.30
C GLU A 240 10.59 -17.63 -8.98
N ARG A 241 9.60 -17.21 -8.20
CA ARG A 241 9.77 -16.52 -6.92
C ARG A 241 10.51 -17.38 -5.90
N ASN A 242 11.54 -16.82 -5.29
CA ASN A 242 12.11 -17.38 -4.07
C ASN A 242 11.34 -16.87 -2.83
N ILE A 243 11.27 -17.72 -1.80
CA ILE A 243 10.82 -17.36 -0.46
C ILE A 243 12.06 -17.31 0.43
N ILE A 244 12.37 -16.13 0.98
CA ILE A 244 13.62 -15.85 1.69
C ILE A 244 13.27 -15.21 3.04
N SER A 245 13.09 -16.08 4.04
CA SER A 245 12.35 -15.74 5.25
C SER A 245 12.86 -16.56 6.43
N GLY A 246 12.72 -16.04 7.65
CA GLY A 246 13.14 -16.72 8.89
C GLY A 246 14.67 -16.85 9.06
N ASN A 247 15.50 -16.20 8.25
CA ASN A 247 16.95 -16.30 8.40
C ASN A 247 17.43 -15.44 9.58
N ASN A 248 18.45 -15.91 10.30
CA ASN A 248 18.89 -15.30 11.56
C ASN A 248 19.75 -14.03 11.40
N ARG A 249 19.87 -13.53 10.16
CA ARG A 249 20.52 -12.27 9.79
C ARG A 249 19.77 -11.63 8.62
N PHE A 250 20.44 -11.32 7.51
CA PHE A 250 19.82 -10.66 6.37
C PHE A 250 19.01 -11.66 5.54
N GLY A 251 17.94 -11.20 4.91
CA GLY A 251 17.31 -11.98 3.84
C GLY A 251 18.28 -12.15 2.68
N ILE A 252 18.78 -11.03 2.16
CA ILE A 252 19.76 -10.96 1.07
C ILE A 252 20.88 -10.00 1.44
N TYR A 253 22.14 -10.43 1.30
CA TYR A 253 23.31 -9.62 1.63
C TYR A 253 24.33 -9.57 0.49
N PHE A 254 24.67 -8.36 0.05
CA PHE A 254 25.71 -8.11 -0.96
C PHE A 254 26.92 -7.49 -0.28
N PHE A 255 28.13 -7.96 -0.61
CA PHE A 255 29.38 -7.47 -0.01
C PHE A 255 30.60 -7.54 -0.94
N GLY A 256 31.67 -6.81 -0.61
CA GLY A 256 32.95 -6.94 -1.29
C GLY A 256 32.98 -6.33 -2.70
N THR A 257 34.17 -5.97 -3.16
CA THR A 257 34.34 -5.14 -4.35
C THR A 257 34.00 -5.86 -5.65
N GLY A 258 33.41 -5.17 -6.63
CA GLY A 258 33.01 -5.66 -7.94
C GLY A 258 31.64 -6.34 -7.97
N THR A 259 30.83 -6.21 -6.91
CA THR A 259 29.53 -6.86 -6.80
C THR A 259 28.44 -6.00 -7.43
N THR A 260 28.23 -6.11 -8.75
CA THR A 260 27.40 -5.17 -9.53
C THR A 260 26.48 -5.87 -10.54
N GLY A 261 25.48 -5.17 -11.09
CA GLY A 261 24.62 -5.70 -12.15
C GLY A 261 23.70 -6.85 -11.73
N ASN A 262 23.62 -7.17 -10.43
CA ASN A 262 22.76 -8.23 -9.94
C ASN A 262 21.31 -7.75 -9.84
N ARG A 263 20.36 -8.66 -10.03
CA ARG A 263 18.91 -8.38 -10.07
C ARG A 263 18.17 -9.20 -9.03
N ILE A 264 17.48 -8.54 -8.12
CA ILE A 264 16.59 -9.13 -7.12
C ILE A 264 15.16 -8.82 -7.55
N ILE A 265 14.43 -9.76 -8.14
CA ILE A 265 13.10 -9.51 -8.72
C ILE A 265 12.07 -10.56 -8.34
N GLY A 266 10.85 -10.12 -8.05
CA GLY A 266 9.67 -10.99 -7.83
C GLY A 266 9.75 -11.93 -6.63
N ASN A 267 10.67 -11.70 -5.68
CA ASN A 267 10.87 -12.51 -4.48
C ASN A 267 9.91 -12.11 -3.35
N TYR A 268 9.67 -13.04 -2.42
CA TYR A 268 9.07 -12.76 -1.11
C TYR A 268 10.15 -12.84 -0.04
N ILE A 269 10.34 -11.76 0.70
CA ILE A 269 11.41 -11.58 1.66
C ILE A 269 10.80 -11.18 3.01
N GLY A 270 10.97 -12.03 4.02
CA GLY A 270 10.42 -11.84 5.37
C GLY A 270 8.93 -12.19 5.53
N THR A 271 8.33 -12.85 4.54
CA THR A 271 6.93 -13.31 4.57
C THR A 271 6.81 -14.81 4.34
N ASP A 272 5.67 -15.39 4.66
CA ASP A 272 5.34 -16.74 4.21
C ASP A 272 5.11 -16.82 2.69
N VAL A 273 4.89 -18.03 2.17
CA VAL A 273 4.59 -18.26 0.74
C VAL A 273 3.37 -17.48 0.22
N SER A 274 2.47 -17.02 1.10
CA SER A 274 1.31 -16.21 0.72
C SER A 274 1.64 -14.72 0.52
N GLY A 275 2.79 -14.27 1.02
CA GLY A 275 3.21 -12.86 1.00
C GLY A 275 2.48 -11.99 2.03
N SER A 276 1.69 -12.61 2.92
CA SER A 276 0.81 -11.88 3.85
C SER A 276 1.18 -12.09 5.32
N ASN A 277 1.62 -13.30 5.70
CA ASN A 277 1.93 -13.59 7.09
C ASN A 277 3.41 -13.30 7.40
N PRO A 278 3.70 -12.74 8.59
CA PRO A 278 5.08 -12.47 9.02
C PRO A 278 5.92 -13.74 9.13
N LEU A 279 7.10 -13.69 8.54
CA LEU A 279 8.17 -14.68 8.70
C LEU A 279 9.52 -13.98 8.49
N GLY A 280 9.71 -12.86 9.21
CA GLY A 280 10.81 -11.93 9.03
C GLY A 280 12.18 -12.59 9.10
N ASN A 281 13.15 -12.02 8.39
CA ASN A 281 14.56 -12.24 8.72
C ASN A 281 14.93 -11.33 9.92
N ASP A 282 15.95 -11.70 10.70
CA ASP A 282 16.28 -11.00 11.95
C ASP A 282 16.89 -9.60 11.73
N ASP A 283 17.60 -9.38 10.62
CA ASP A 283 18.17 -8.08 10.23
C ASP A 283 17.37 -7.47 9.05
N ASP A 284 18.04 -6.84 8.07
CA ASP A 284 17.39 -6.24 6.90
C ASP A 284 16.84 -7.30 5.93
N GLY A 285 15.79 -6.93 5.19
CA GLY A 285 15.32 -7.75 4.08
C GLY A 285 16.38 -7.88 2.98
N VAL A 286 16.93 -6.74 2.56
CA VAL A 286 18.00 -6.66 1.55
C VAL A 286 19.04 -5.64 2.00
N ALA A 287 20.29 -6.05 2.14
CA ALA A 287 21.41 -5.17 2.44
C ALA A 287 22.40 -5.12 1.25
N LEU A 288 22.61 -3.93 0.70
CA LEU A 288 23.55 -3.67 -0.39
C LEU A 288 24.80 -3.00 0.15
N PHE A 289 25.95 -3.70 0.12
CA PHE A 289 27.22 -3.17 0.65
C PHE A 289 28.42 -3.60 -0.20
N PRO A 290 29.46 -2.78 -0.24
CA PRO A 290 29.54 -1.65 -1.15
C PRO A 290 29.51 -2.05 -2.65
N ASP A 291 29.44 -1.04 -3.52
CA ASP A 291 29.33 -1.08 -4.99
C ASP A 291 27.92 -1.00 -5.56
N GLY A 292 27.83 -0.07 -6.51
CA GLY A 292 26.60 0.33 -7.16
C GLY A 292 26.13 -0.55 -8.32
N GLY A 293 24.98 -0.19 -8.88
CA GLY A 293 24.46 -0.83 -10.09
C GLY A 293 23.73 -2.15 -9.85
N ASN A 294 23.25 -2.40 -8.63
CA ASN A 294 22.41 -3.55 -8.30
C ASN A 294 20.94 -3.14 -8.27
N ARG A 295 20.04 -3.98 -8.80
CA ARG A 295 18.62 -3.66 -8.96
C ARG A 295 17.76 -4.46 -7.99
N VAL A 296 16.93 -3.76 -7.20
CA VAL A 296 15.90 -4.34 -6.34
C VAL A 296 14.53 -4.04 -6.93
N GLY A 297 13.87 -5.05 -7.46
CA GLY A 297 12.57 -4.94 -8.09
C GLY A 297 12.64 -4.52 -9.56
N GLY A 298 11.57 -3.90 -10.06
CA GLY A 298 11.50 -3.47 -11.45
C GLY A 298 10.16 -2.87 -11.87
N THR A 299 10.13 -2.36 -13.10
CA THR A 299 8.97 -1.68 -13.68
C THR A 299 8.05 -2.61 -14.47
N SER A 300 8.52 -3.81 -14.82
CA SER A 300 7.67 -4.79 -15.50
C SER A 300 6.79 -5.51 -14.49
N ALA A 301 5.60 -5.93 -14.93
CA ALA A 301 4.69 -6.70 -14.08
C ALA A 301 5.39 -7.94 -13.51
N GLY A 302 5.28 -8.12 -12.19
CA GLY A 302 5.89 -9.24 -11.47
C GLY A 302 7.37 -9.05 -11.08
N GLU A 303 8.04 -7.98 -11.49
CA GLU A 303 9.44 -7.73 -11.06
C GLU A 303 9.53 -7.19 -9.62
N GLY A 304 8.50 -6.52 -9.11
CA GLY A 304 8.47 -6.00 -7.74
C GLY A 304 8.53 -7.12 -6.69
N ASN A 305 9.43 -6.99 -5.71
CA ASN A 305 9.49 -7.91 -4.57
C ASN A 305 8.43 -7.54 -3.53
N ILE A 306 8.05 -8.49 -2.67
CA ILE A 306 7.45 -8.20 -1.37
C ILE A 306 8.54 -8.28 -0.32
N ILE A 307 8.77 -7.19 0.40
CA ILE A 307 9.82 -7.06 1.40
C ILE A 307 9.17 -6.57 2.69
N ALA A 308 8.88 -7.49 3.61
CA ALA A 308 8.07 -7.17 4.76
C ALA A 308 8.48 -7.94 6.01
N TYR A 309 8.14 -7.35 7.16
CA TYR A 309 8.30 -7.95 8.49
C TYR A 309 9.72 -8.32 8.90
N ASN A 310 10.75 -7.79 8.22
CA ASN A 310 12.14 -7.99 8.63
C ASN A 310 12.45 -7.20 9.91
N GLY A 311 13.42 -7.70 10.67
CA GLY A 311 13.77 -7.20 12.00
C GLY A 311 14.47 -5.85 12.00
N GLN A 312 14.86 -5.34 10.82
CA GLN A 312 15.40 -4.00 10.59
C GLN A 312 14.73 -3.31 9.38
N ALA A 313 15.49 -2.71 8.45
CA ALA A 313 14.96 -2.05 7.27
C ALA A 313 14.46 -3.06 6.22
N GLY A 314 13.59 -2.61 5.32
CA GLY A 314 13.23 -3.40 4.15
C GLY A 314 14.43 -3.55 3.21
N VAL A 315 15.00 -2.42 2.80
CA VAL A 315 16.20 -2.33 1.97
C VAL A 315 17.18 -1.34 2.58
N ASP A 316 18.40 -1.77 2.90
CA ASP A 316 19.52 -0.92 3.32
C ASP A 316 20.52 -0.77 2.16
N VAL A 317 20.84 0.47 1.80
CA VAL A 317 21.89 0.80 0.84
C VAL A 317 23.04 1.46 1.58
N VAL A 318 24.06 0.66 1.90
CA VAL A 318 25.14 1.10 2.77
C VAL A 318 26.16 1.96 2.04
N ALA A 319 26.55 3.11 2.62
CA ALA A 319 27.56 3.97 2.03
C ALA A 319 28.84 3.21 1.67
N GLY A 320 29.29 3.39 0.43
CA GLY A 320 30.60 2.94 -0.02
C GLY A 320 31.70 3.93 0.31
N GLY A 321 32.97 3.49 0.32
CA GLY A 321 34.09 4.43 0.32
C GLY A 321 34.22 5.17 -1.02
N SER A 322 34.96 6.29 -1.05
CA SER A 322 35.15 7.13 -2.26
C SER A 322 35.65 6.37 -3.51
N LEU A 323 36.36 5.25 -3.34
CA LEU A 323 36.85 4.41 -4.44
C LEU A 323 35.85 3.36 -4.93
N THR A 324 34.79 3.09 -4.14
CA THR A 324 33.77 2.05 -4.37
C THR A 324 32.40 2.60 -3.96
N PRO A 325 31.93 3.69 -4.59
CA PRO A 325 30.68 4.32 -4.20
C PRO A 325 29.50 3.37 -4.47
N ASN A 326 28.63 3.20 -3.46
CA ASN A 326 27.44 2.39 -3.58
C ASN A 326 26.26 3.22 -4.10
N ASN A 327 26.24 3.46 -5.41
CA ASN A 327 25.24 4.31 -6.07
C ASN A 327 24.55 3.59 -7.24
N SER A 328 23.62 4.24 -7.92
CA SER A 328 22.97 3.67 -9.11
C SER A 328 22.23 2.35 -8.81
N ASN A 329 21.67 2.21 -7.60
CA ASN A 329 20.88 1.04 -7.21
C ASN A 329 19.38 1.34 -7.31
N PRO A 330 18.72 1.00 -8.44
CA PRO A 330 17.30 1.25 -8.60
C PRO A 330 16.47 0.31 -7.71
N ILE A 331 15.63 0.89 -6.86
CA ILE A 331 14.68 0.20 -5.98
C ILE A 331 13.28 0.51 -6.50
N LEU A 332 12.74 -0.35 -7.37
CA LEU A 332 11.57 -0.02 -8.19
C LEU A 332 10.43 -1.02 -8.01
N GLY A 333 9.20 -0.52 -7.90
CA GLY A 333 7.97 -1.32 -7.93
C GLY A 333 7.80 -2.33 -6.80
N ASN A 334 8.64 -2.27 -5.76
CA ASN A 334 8.57 -3.18 -4.62
C ASN A 334 7.39 -2.82 -3.70
N SER A 335 6.80 -3.84 -3.08
CA SER A 335 5.89 -3.69 -1.95
C SER A 335 6.69 -3.84 -0.66
N ILE A 336 6.96 -2.73 0.02
CA ILE A 336 7.81 -2.70 1.21
C ILE A 336 6.99 -2.20 2.39
N PHE A 337 6.81 -3.03 3.42
CA PHE A 337 5.95 -2.67 4.55
C PHE A 337 6.19 -3.52 5.79
N GLY A 338 5.80 -2.99 6.97
CA GLY A 338 5.78 -3.77 8.20
C GLY A 338 7.15 -4.24 8.70
N ASN A 339 8.25 -3.79 8.10
CA ASN A 339 9.59 -3.93 8.65
C ASN A 339 9.71 -3.05 9.90
N THR A 340 10.55 -3.43 10.87
CA THR A 340 10.65 -2.68 12.14
C THR A 340 11.33 -1.32 11.95
N GLY A 341 12.23 -1.20 10.97
CA GLY A 341 12.94 0.01 10.57
C GLY A 341 12.25 0.73 9.40
N LEU A 342 13.04 1.51 8.65
CA LEU A 342 12.56 2.17 7.44
C LEU A 342 12.26 1.16 6.33
N GLY A 343 11.40 1.53 5.38
CA GLY A 343 11.18 0.70 4.20
C GLY A 343 12.44 0.64 3.33
N ILE A 344 13.03 1.80 3.09
CA ILE A 344 14.33 1.97 2.42
C ILE A 344 15.15 2.89 3.34
N ASP A 345 16.38 2.49 3.62
CA ASP A 345 17.35 3.23 4.42
C ASP A 345 18.60 3.50 3.57
N LEU A 346 19.00 4.77 3.47
CA LEU A 346 20.21 5.19 2.76
C LEU A 346 21.27 5.64 3.76
N THR A 347 22.05 4.69 4.27
CA THR A 347 22.98 5.00 5.35
C THR A 347 24.18 5.82 4.87
N VAL A 348 24.62 6.76 5.71
CA VAL A 348 25.68 7.75 5.38
C VAL A 348 27.08 7.30 5.83
N ASN A 349 27.16 6.40 6.81
CA ASN A 349 28.43 5.97 7.38
C ASN A 349 28.98 4.73 6.66
N PRO A 350 30.19 4.80 6.07
CA PRO A 350 30.77 3.63 5.44
C PRO A 350 31.18 2.59 6.49
N GLY A 351 30.75 1.34 6.30
CA GLY A 351 31.48 0.20 6.83
C GLY A 351 30.76 -0.77 7.76
N THR A 352 29.45 -0.70 7.99
CA THR A 352 28.73 -1.85 8.60
C THR A 352 27.24 -1.83 8.25
N PRO A 353 26.71 -2.84 7.53
CA PRO A 353 25.27 -3.05 7.39
C PRO A 353 24.57 -3.14 8.75
N GLY A 354 23.31 -2.71 8.83
CA GLY A 354 22.53 -2.68 10.07
C GLY A 354 22.83 -1.47 10.99
N GLN A 355 23.57 -0.47 10.49
CA GLN A 355 23.74 0.83 11.16
C GLN A 355 22.75 1.85 10.60
N HIS A 356 21.48 1.72 11.02
CA HIS A 356 20.42 2.65 10.64
C HIS A 356 20.63 4.03 11.29
N ASP A 357 20.87 5.05 10.48
CA ASP A 357 20.94 6.45 10.89
C ASP A 357 19.60 7.19 10.73
N GLY A 358 18.60 6.52 10.16
CA GLY A 358 17.25 7.02 9.99
C GLY A 358 17.13 7.92 8.76
N LEU A 359 15.96 8.57 8.61
CA LEU A 359 15.65 9.29 7.37
C LEU A 359 16.73 10.31 7.02
N THR A 360 17.23 10.24 5.79
CA THR A 360 18.24 11.17 5.29
C THR A 360 17.65 12.58 5.18
N PRO A 361 18.43 13.62 5.50
CA PRO A 361 17.99 15.00 5.31
C PRO A 361 17.63 15.27 3.85
N ASN A 362 16.47 15.91 3.63
CA ASN A 362 16.01 16.29 2.31
C ASN A 362 16.34 17.78 2.07
N ASP A 363 17.55 18.08 1.60
CA ASP A 363 18.10 19.45 1.56
C ASP A 363 18.13 20.08 0.16
N ALA A 364 18.25 21.41 0.09
CA ALA A 364 18.18 22.11 -1.19
C ALA A 364 19.47 21.94 -2.00
N GLY A 365 19.35 21.39 -3.20
CA GLY A 365 20.44 21.24 -4.14
C GLY A 365 21.08 19.85 -4.12
N ASP A 366 20.99 19.10 -3.02
CA ASP A 366 21.44 17.71 -2.86
C ASP A 366 22.90 17.43 -3.27
N PRO A 367 23.92 18.03 -2.63
CA PRO A 367 25.33 17.76 -2.93
C PRO A 367 25.87 16.49 -2.25
N ASP A 368 25.01 15.71 -1.58
CA ASP A 368 25.43 14.71 -0.61
C ASP A 368 26.08 13.47 -1.25
N GLU A 369 26.90 12.79 -0.45
CA GLU A 369 27.56 11.53 -0.81
C GLU A 369 27.16 10.43 0.18
N GLY A 370 26.87 9.23 -0.33
CA GLY A 370 26.41 8.10 0.47
C GLY A 370 25.77 7.01 -0.39
N GLY A 371 25.04 6.09 0.24
CA GLY A 371 24.21 5.11 -0.46
C GLY A 371 23.25 5.80 -1.43
N ASN A 372 23.27 5.44 -2.72
CA ASN A 372 22.50 6.12 -3.76
C ASN A 372 22.64 7.66 -3.77
N ARG A 373 23.81 8.18 -3.37
CA ARG A 373 24.06 9.63 -3.25
C ARG A 373 23.05 10.36 -2.35
N LEU A 374 22.43 9.63 -1.41
CA LEU A 374 21.39 10.12 -0.52
C LEU A 374 20.23 10.82 -1.25
N GLN A 375 19.93 10.37 -2.49
CA GLN A 375 18.94 11.00 -3.38
C GLN A 375 17.70 11.48 -2.63
N ASN A 376 17.43 12.79 -2.76
CA ASN A 376 16.27 13.42 -2.16
C ASN A 376 14.94 12.78 -2.59
N PHE A 377 14.03 12.62 -1.63
CA PHE A 377 12.69 12.08 -1.82
C PHE A 377 11.63 13.19 -2.08
N PRO A 378 10.45 12.84 -2.63
CA PRO A 378 9.37 13.80 -2.84
C PRO A 378 8.87 14.45 -1.54
N VAL A 379 8.55 15.75 -1.61
CA VAL A 379 7.90 16.51 -0.52
C VAL A 379 6.49 16.88 -0.95
N PHE A 380 5.49 16.24 -0.33
CA PHE A 380 4.08 16.49 -0.61
C PHE A 380 3.56 17.77 0.06
N THR A 381 2.68 18.48 -0.63
CA THR A 381 1.86 19.55 -0.06
C THR A 381 0.36 19.23 -0.11
N ALA A 382 -0.08 18.36 -1.02
CA ALA A 382 -1.47 17.91 -1.09
C ALA A 382 -1.62 16.56 -1.82
N ALA A 383 -2.63 15.79 -1.41
CA ALA A 383 -3.19 14.67 -2.16
C ALA A 383 -4.73 14.74 -2.07
N GLN A 384 -5.40 14.82 -3.23
CA GLN A 384 -6.84 15.02 -3.33
C GLN A 384 -7.53 13.98 -4.21
N LEU A 385 -8.32 13.11 -3.59
CA LEU A 385 -9.15 12.12 -4.26
C LEU A 385 -10.29 12.79 -5.03
N GLN A 386 -10.38 12.45 -6.32
CA GLN A 386 -11.44 12.87 -7.22
C GLN A 386 -12.51 11.77 -7.29
N GLY A 387 -13.77 12.11 -7.57
CA GLY A 387 -14.83 11.09 -7.58
C GLY A 387 -14.81 10.13 -8.77
N ASN A 388 -13.87 10.26 -9.70
CA ASN A 388 -13.56 9.23 -10.70
C ASN A 388 -12.51 8.20 -10.21
N GLY A 389 -11.97 8.37 -9.01
CA GLY A 389 -10.92 7.52 -8.44
C GLY A 389 -9.49 8.01 -8.68
N ASP A 390 -9.29 9.05 -9.48
CA ASP A 390 -7.98 9.69 -9.65
C ASP A 390 -7.58 10.44 -8.38
N VAL A 391 -6.28 10.63 -8.17
CA VAL A 391 -5.73 11.44 -7.08
C VAL A 391 -4.91 12.57 -7.67
N ILE A 392 -5.25 13.81 -7.36
CA ILE A 392 -4.42 14.97 -7.69
C ILE A 392 -3.38 15.11 -6.58
N VAL A 393 -2.10 14.96 -6.93
CA VAL A 393 -0.98 15.12 -6.00
C VAL A 393 -0.20 16.39 -6.33
N THR A 394 0.17 17.14 -5.31
CA THR A 394 1.08 18.29 -5.41
C THR A 394 2.31 18.02 -4.57
N TYR A 395 3.48 18.07 -5.20
CA TYR A 395 4.76 17.78 -4.57
C TYR A 395 5.92 18.49 -5.28
N SER A 396 7.08 18.58 -4.63
CA SER A 396 8.37 18.93 -5.26
C SER A 396 9.41 17.88 -4.92
N VAL A 397 10.53 17.86 -5.64
CA VAL A 397 11.72 17.10 -5.26
C VAL A 397 12.89 18.09 -5.18
N PRO A 398 13.52 18.31 -4.01
CA PRO A 398 14.55 19.32 -3.83
C PRO A 398 15.93 18.89 -4.37
N SER A 399 15.98 18.18 -5.50
CA SER A 399 17.22 17.78 -6.18
C SER A 399 17.59 18.77 -7.29
N ALA A 400 18.75 19.41 -7.24
CA ALA A 400 19.21 20.25 -8.35
C ALA A 400 19.68 19.39 -9.54
N VAL A 401 19.53 19.90 -10.76
CA VAL A 401 20.01 19.26 -12.01
C VAL A 401 21.54 19.06 -12.05
N ALA A 402 22.28 19.72 -11.16
CA ALA A 402 23.73 19.57 -11.04
C ALA A 402 24.14 18.28 -10.33
N ASN A 403 23.27 17.74 -9.46
CA ASN A 403 23.62 16.66 -8.55
C ASN A 403 22.79 15.37 -8.76
N SER A 404 21.59 15.48 -9.33
CA SER A 404 20.76 14.32 -9.74
C SER A 404 20.57 14.27 -11.25
N ALA A 405 20.53 13.05 -11.80
CA ALA A 405 20.27 12.84 -13.21
C ALA A 405 18.75 12.87 -13.51
N TYR A 406 18.32 13.64 -14.50
CA TYR A 406 16.91 13.81 -14.86
C TYR A 406 16.53 13.11 -16.18
N PRO A 407 15.24 12.75 -16.40
CA PRO A 407 14.10 12.95 -15.50
C PRO A 407 14.15 12.03 -14.27
N LEU A 408 13.57 12.47 -13.16
CA LEU A 408 13.34 11.58 -12.02
C LEU A 408 12.07 10.76 -12.26
N ARG A 409 12.09 9.48 -11.87
CA ARG A 409 10.90 8.63 -11.77
C ARG A 409 10.35 8.72 -10.35
N ILE A 410 9.11 9.12 -10.20
CA ILE A 410 8.42 9.21 -8.91
C ILE A 410 7.45 8.05 -8.79
N GLU A 411 7.62 7.16 -7.82
CA GLU A 411 6.71 6.04 -7.57
C GLU A 411 5.85 6.31 -6.34
N PHE A 412 4.53 6.17 -6.48
CA PHE A 412 3.56 6.46 -5.42
C PHE A 412 3.00 5.17 -4.83
N PHE A 413 2.81 5.15 -3.52
CA PHE A 413 2.33 3.97 -2.80
C PHE A 413 1.30 4.36 -1.73
N ILE A 414 0.28 3.52 -1.50
CA ILE A 414 -0.44 3.54 -0.22
C ILE A 414 0.54 3.09 0.85
N SER A 415 0.67 3.92 1.88
CA SER A 415 1.56 3.73 3.00
C SER A 415 1.02 2.72 4.01
N GLN A 416 1.93 1.96 4.64
CA GLN A 416 1.69 1.30 5.92
C GLN A 416 2.84 1.65 6.87
N GLY A 417 2.61 2.60 7.78
CA GLY A 417 3.61 3.02 8.77
C GLY A 417 4.81 3.73 8.16
N GLY A 418 4.58 4.62 7.18
CA GLY A 418 5.62 5.33 6.44
C GLY A 418 6.34 4.51 5.35
N GLN A 419 5.91 3.28 5.07
CA GLN A 419 6.54 2.38 4.08
C GLN A 419 5.59 2.13 2.89
N GLY A 420 6.12 2.03 1.68
CA GLY A 420 5.34 1.86 0.45
C GLY A 420 4.77 0.45 0.25
N LYS A 421 3.57 0.19 0.78
CA LYS A 421 2.91 -1.11 0.67
C LYS A 421 2.30 -1.38 -0.70
N THR A 422 1.39 -0.51 -1.16
CA THR A 422 0.59 -0.78 -2.37
C THR A 422 0.97 0.20 -3.45
N PHE A 423 1.62 -0.28 -4.51
CA PHE A 423 1.99 0.56 -5.66
C PHE A 423 0.76 1.13 -6.36
N LEU A 424 0.72 2.46 -6.47
CA LEU A 424 -0.35 3.21 -7.13
C LEU A 424 0.00 3.57 -8.57
N GLY A 425 1.27 3.83 -8.86
CA GLY A 425 1.70 4.25 -10.18
C GLY A 425 2.99 5.04 -10.13
N ALA A 426 3.46 5.48 -11.29
CA ALA A 426 4.67 6.29 -11.39
C ALA A 426 4.48 7.45 -12.36
N GLN A 427 5.22 8.53 -12.13
CA GLN A 427 5.25 9.72 -12.98
C GLN A 427 6.68 10.16 -13.26
N GLU A 428 6.87 10.88 -14.36
CA GLU A 428 8.13 11.57 -14.64
C GLU A 428 8.14 12.97 -14.02
N TYR A 429 9.27 13.34 -13.44
CA TYR A 429 9.55 14.67 -12.93
C TYR A 429 10.70 15.26 -13.75
N ALA A 430 10.34 16.15 -14.68
CA ALA A 430 11.27 16.70 -15.67
C ALA A 430 12.25 17.72 -15.07
N SER A 431 13.42 17.88 -15.70
CA SER A 431 14.45 18.83 -15.27
C SER A 431 14.00 20.29 -15.24
N ALA A 432 13.02 20.65 -16.09
CA ALA A 432 12.42 21.99 -16.08
C ALA A 432 11.65 22.30 -14.77
N ASN A 433 11.29 21.27 -14.01
CA ASN A 433 10.58 21.37 -12.74
C ASN A 433 11.51 21.18 -11.54
N ALA A 434 12.82 21.04 -11.73
CA ALA A 434 13.78 20.82 -10.64
C ALA A 434 13.51 21.79 -9.48
N GLU A 435 13.39 21.24 -8.27
CA GLU A 435 13.13 21.98 -7.01
C GLU A 435 11.80 22.76 -6.95
N SER A 436 10.98 22.72 -8.00
CA SER A 436 9.73 23.47 -8.12
C SER A 436 8.50 22.58 -7.89
N PRO A 437 7.48 23.04 -7.16
CA PRO A 437 6.25 22.28 -7.00
C PRO A 437 5.57 21.97 -8.34
N VAL A 438 5.11 20.73 -8.51
CA VAL A 438 4.28 20.27 -9.62
C VAL A 438 2.94 19.77 -9.08
N THR A 439 1.88 19.92 -9.87
CA THR A 439 0.58 19.29 -9.60
C THR A 439 0.30 18.30 -10.72
N GLN A 440 0.08 17.05 -10.36
CA GLN A 440 -0.15 15.96 -11.32
C GLN A 440 -1.40 15.17 -10.96
N THR A 441 -2.08 14.64 -11.97
CA THR A 441 -3.17 13.69 -11.80
C THR A 441 -2.61 12.28 -11.88
N LEU A 442 -2.72 11.53 -10.78
CA LEU A 442 -2.42 10.11 -10.72
C LEU A 442 -3.71 9.34 -11.00
N THR A 443 -3.66 8.40 -11.95
CA THR A 443 -4.69 7.38 -12.13
C THR A 443 -4.19 6.09 -11.47
N PRO A 444 -4.63 5.77 -10.24
CA PRO A 444 -4.01 4.71 -9.46
C PRO A 444 -4.34 3.31 -10.00
N ASN A 445 -3.37 2.40 -9.94
CA ASN A 445 -3.52 0.97 -10.26
C ASN A 445 -4.20 0.17 -9.13
N ALA A 446 -4.48 0.80 -8.00
CA ALA A 446 -5.18 0.24 -6.86
C ALA A 446 -6.22 1.24 -6.34
N VAL A 447 -7.24 0.75 -5.63
CA VAL A 447 -8.28 1.62 -5.06
C VAL A 447 -7.66 2.49 -3.97
N VAL A 448 -7.86 3.80 -4.08
CA VAL A 448 -7.52 4.80 -3.06
C VAL A 448 -8.80 5.34 -2.43
N SER A 449 -8.82 5.46 -1.12
CA SER A 449 -9.92 5.98 -0.32
C SER A 449 -9.52 7.28 0.39
N ALA A 450 -10.51 8.12 0.72
CA ALA A 450 -10.28 9.26 1.60
C ALA A 450 -9.81 8.76 2.98
N GLY A 451 -8.74 9.36 3.50
CA GLY A 451 -8.07 8.94 4.73
C GLY A 451 -6.93 7.93 4.53
N ASP A 452 -6.76 7.37 3.32
CA ASP A 452 -5.53 6.66 3.00
C ASP A 452 -4.34 7.61 3.07
N LYS A 453 -3.15 7.05 3.33
CA LYS A 453 -1.90 7.80 3.33
C LYS A 453 -1.05 7.41 2.15
N ILE A 454 -0.44 8.38 1.48
CA ILE A 454 0.47 8.14 0.36
C ILE A 454 1.91 8.47 0.77
N VAL A 455 2.84 7.62 0.37
CA VAL A 455 4.29 7.89 0.35
C VAL A 455 4.81 7.74 -1.07
N ALA A 456 5.98 8.30 -1.35
CA ALA A 456 6.63 8.15 -2.64
C ALA A 456 8.15 8.05 -2.55
N THR A 457 8.76 7.48 -3.57
CA THR A 457 10.22 7.51 -3.81
C THR A 457 10.52 8.33 -5.06
N ALA A 458 11.75 8.85 -5.15
CA ALA A 458 12.31 9.43 -6.36
C ALA A 458 13.52 8.60 -6.80
N THR A 459 13.53 8.15 -8.04
CA THR A 459 14.67 7.50 -8.67
C THR A 459 15.22 8.38 -9.77
N ASP A 460 16.49 8.77 -9.69
CA ASP A 460 17.15 9.56 -10.73
C ASP A 460 17.43 8.72 -11.99
N ALA A 461 17.76 9.38 -13.10
CA ALA A 461 18.04 8.70 -14.37
C ALA A 461 19.35 7.88 -14.37
N SER A 462 20.16 7.97 -13.33
CA SER A 462 21.32 7.09 -13.07
C SER A 462 20.95 5.88 -12.21
N GLY A 463 19.73 5.80 -11.69
CA GLY A 463 19.23 4.69 -10.90
C GLY A 463 19.36 4.88 -9.39
N ASN A 464 19.75 6.06 -8.91
CA ASN A 464 19.78 6.36 -7.48
C ASN A 464 18.35 6.51 -6.97
N THR A 465 17.88 5.61 -6.09
CA THR A 465 16.54 5.71 -5.49
C THR A 465 16.62 6.25 -4.08
N SER A 466 15.75 7.20 -3.77
CA SER A 466 15.55 7.79 -2.44
C SER A 466 14.92 6.81 -1.45
N GLU A 467 14.96 7.18 -0.17
CA GLU A 467 14.04 6.65 0.83
C GLU A 467 12.57 7.02 0.53
N PHE A 468 11.63 6.51 1.33
CA PHE A 468 10.23 6.94 1.23
C PHE A 468 10.03 8.34 1.81
N SER A 469 9.20 9.13 1.14
CA SER A 469 8.76 10.44 1.63
C SER A 469 7.99 10.34 2.95
N ALA A 470 7.82 11.49 3.61
CA ALA A 470 6.79 11.63 4.62
C ALA A 470 5.39 11.32 4.05
N GLU A 471 4.50 10.82 4.91
CA GLU A 471 3.11 10.50 4.54
C GLU A 471 2.30 11.78 4.25
N VAL A 472 1.48 11.73 3.20
CA VAL A 472 0.42 12.71 2.94
C VAL A 472 -0.95 12.06 3.04
N ASP A 473 -1.87 12.68 3.77
CA ASP A 473 -3.24 12.22 3.86
C ASP A 473 -3.99 12.50 2.55
N VAL A 474 -4.70 11.50 2.04
CA VAL A 474 -5.61 11.65 0.91
C VAL A 474 -6.90 12.28 1.40
N THR A 475 -7.15 13.51 0.97
CA THR A 475 -8.35 14.28 1.29
C THR A 475 -9.30 14.32 0.10
N THR A 476 -10.56 14.72 0.31
CA THR A 476 -11.43 15.16 -0.78
C THR A 476 -11.40 16.68 -0.90
N PRO A 477 -11.53 17.27 -2.10
CA PRO A 477 -11.69 18.72 -2.23
C PRO A 477 -12.81 19.25 -1.33
N SER A 478 -12.54 20.29 -0.51
CA SER A 478 -13.59 20.95 0.26
C SER A 478 -14.52 21.73 -0.68
N LEU A 479 -15.83 21.65 -0.44
CA LEU A 479 -16.82 22.46 -1.15
C LEU A 479 -17.21 23.66 -0.26
N ASP A 480 -16.47 24.75 -0.38
CA ASP A 480 -16.69 26.01 0.37
C ASP A 480 -17.70 26.94 -0.33
N ALA A 481 -18.64 26.34 -1.07
CA ALA A 481 -19.64 27.04 -1.87
C ALA A 481 -20.92 27.33 -1.07
N VAL A 482 -21.33 28.60 -1.01
CA VAL A 482 -22.69 28.94 -0.53
C VAL A 482 -23.71 28.60 -1.61
N ILE A 483 -23.35 28.79 -2.87
CA ILE A 483 -24.15 28.37 -4.01
C ILE A 483 -23.30 27.48 -4.91
N PHE A 484 -23.79 26.27 -5.14
CA PHE A 484 -23.27 25.39 -6.17
C PHE A 484 -24.41 24.97 -7.10
N ALA A 485 -24.40 25.46 -8.34
CA ALA A 485 -25.35 25.05 -9.35
C ALA A 485 -24.68 24.14 -10.38
N THR A 486 -25.37 23.11 -10.85
CA THR A 486 -24.86 22.35 -12.00
C THR A 486 -25.13 23.07 -13.32
N ASN A 487 -26.21 23.85 -13.44
CA ASN A 487 -26.65 24.48 -14.69
C ASN A 487 -26.71 26.02 -14.65
N SER A 488 -27.38 26.64 -13.67
CA SER A 488 -27.49 28.11 -13.66
C SER A 488 -27.72 28.74 -12.29
N VAL A 489 -27.23 29.98 -12.14
CA VAL A 489 -27.44 30.86 -10.99
C VAL A 489 -27.92 32.23 -11.47
N LYS A 490 -29.03 32.71 -10.90
CA LYS A 490 -29.56 34.06 -11.18
C LYS A 490 -29.69 34.84 -9.88
N LEU A 491 -28.85 35.85 -9.71
CA LEU A 491 -28.91 36.81 -8.61
C LEU A 491 -29.63 38.07 -9.10
N GLN A 492 -30.88 38.28 -8.64
CA GLN A 492 -31.68 39.45 -9.02
C GLN A 492 -31.31 40.70 -8.22
N GLN A 493 -32.01 41.80 -8.54
CA GLN A 493 -31.76 43.13 -8.00
C GLN A 493 -31.57 43.15 -6.47
N ASN A 494 -30.49 43.76 -6.00
CA ASN A 494 -30.13 43.89 -4.57
C ASN A 494 -29.90 42.57 -3.80
N ALA A 495 -29.79 41.41 -4.47
CA ALA A 495 -29.38 40.17 -3.80
C ALA A 495 -27.95 40.31 -3.22
N LYS A 496 -27.69 39.69 -2.06
CA LYS A 496 -26.37 39.76 -1.41
C LYS A 496 -25.88 38.37 -1.03
N ILE A 497 -24.72 38.00 -1.54
CA ILE A 497 -23.94 36.87 -1.07
C ILE A 497 -22.91 37.41 -0.09
N LEU A 498 -23.07 37.05 1.19
CA LEU A 498 -22.28 37.60 2.29
C LEU A 498 -21.04 36.76 2.60
N SER A 499 -21.07 35.45 2.32
CA SER A 499 -19.94 34.55 2.42
C SER A 499 -20.11 33.31 1.53
N GLY A 500 -18.99 32.69 1.14
CA GLY A 500 -18.90 31.44 0.37
C GLY A 500 -18.83 31.62 -1.15
N ASP A 501 -18.32 30.60 -1.82
CA ASP A 501 -18.14 30.62 -3.27
C ASP A 501 -19.47 30.54 -4.02
N VAL A 502 -19.49 31.11 -5.23
CA VAL A 502 -20.60 30.99 -6.18
C VAL A 502 -20.11 30.26 -7.42
N ILE A 503 -20.51 29.00 -7.55
CA ILE A 503 -20.02 28.10 -8.58
C ILE A 503 -21.17 27.65 -9.49
N VAL A 504 -20.94 27.70 -10.81
CA VAL A 504 -21.73 26.99 -11.81
C VAL A 504 -20.86 25.97 -12.52
N ASN A 505 -21.17 24.69 -12.29
CA ASN A 505 -20.25 23.59 -12.55
C ASN A 505 -20.07 23.27 -14.04
N GLN A 506 -21.14 23.36 -14.83
CA GLN A 506 -21.15 22.92 -16.23
C GLN A 506 -21.36 24.11 -17.18
N ALA A 507 -20.98 23.93 -18.45
CA ALA A 507 -21.40 24.82 -19.53
C ALA A 507 -22.88 24.53 -19.91
N GLY A 508 -23.69 25.57 -20.04
CA GLY A 508 -25.07 25.52 -20.46
C GLY A 508 -25.28 25.98 -21.91
N ASN A 509 -26.52 26.35 -22.26
CA ASN A 509 -26.90 26.92 -23.57
C ASN A 509 -27.07 28.46 -23.58
N GLY A 510 -26.87 29.12 -22.44
CA GLY A 510 -26.89 30.58 -22.30
C GLY A 510 -26.08 31.02 -21.08
N VAL A 511 -26.20 32.28 -20.68
CA VAL A 511 -25.46 32.80 -19.50
C VAL A 511 -25.81 31.99 -18.25
N GLU A 512 -24.80 31.32 -17.69
CA GLU A 512 -24.94 30.43 -16.55
C GLU A 512 -25.01 31.22 -15.23
N LEU A 513 -24.25 32.30 -15.09
CA LEU A 513 -24.29 33.18 -13.92
C LEU A 513 -24.69 34.60 -14.30
N VAL A 514 -25.85 35.05 -13.79
CA VAL A 514 -26.31 36.44 -13.92
C VAL A 514 -26.26 37.13 -12.58
N VAL A 515 -25.54 38.27 -12.51
CA VAL A 515 -25.49 39.16 -11.34
C VAL A 515 -26.16 40.48 -11.71
N ASP A 516 -27.41 40.65 -11.28
CA ASP A 516 -28.28 41.76 -11.71
C ASP A 516 -28.04 43.06 -10.91
N GLN A 517 -28.76 44.13 -11.26
CA GLN A 517 -28.52 45.48 -10.75
C GLN A 517 -28.43 45.55 -9.21
N ASN A 518 -27.35 46.17 -8.70
CA ASN A 518 -27.05 46.30 -7.27
C ASN A 518 -26.87 44.98 -6.50
N ALA A 519 -26.87 43.82 -7.15
CA ALA A 519 -26.51 42.57 -6.50
C ALA A 519 -25.03 42.60 -6.09
N LYS A 520 -24.70 41.95 -4.97
CA LYS A 520 -23.36 41.97 -4.37
C LYS A 520 -22.88 40.59 -4.01
N ILE A 521 -21.62 40.29 -4.32
CA ILE A 521 -20.89 39.12 -3.81
C ILE A 521 -19.71 39.67 -2.99
N ALA A 522 -19.61 39.24 -1.72
CA ALA A 522 -18.58 39.69 -0.79
C ALA A 522 -17.16 39.30 -1.23
N SER A 523 -16.15 39.83 -0.57
CA SER A 523 -14.73 39.53 -0.82
C SER A 523 -14.22 38.30 -0.07
N GLY A 524 -13.12 37.72 -0.54
CA GLY A 524 -12.47 36.57 0.10
C GLY A 524 -13.00 35.22 -0.35
N TYR A 525 -13.73 35.17 -1.46
CA TYR A 525 -14.33 33.98 -2.05
C TYR A 525 -14.04 33.93 -3.55
N GLU A 526 -14.55 32.90 -4.21
CA GLU A 526 -14.40 32.70 -5.64
C GLU A 526 -15.76 32.66 -6.37
N VAL A 527 -15.77 33.18 -7.59
CA VAL A 527 -16.89 33.09 -8.52
C VAL A 527 -16.44 32.34 -9.75
N LYS A 528 -17.02 31.16 -10.00
CA LYS A 528 -16.61 30.28 -11.10
C LYS A 528 -17.81 29.92 -11.97
N ALA A 529 -17.79 30.30 -13.24
CA ALA A 529 -18.80 29.86 -14.21
C ALA A 529 -18.30 30.04 -15.65
N ASN A 530 -18.81 29.23 -16.58
CA ASN A 530 -18.42 29.32 -17.98
C ASN A 530 -18.68 30.72 -18.56
N ARG A 531 -19.95 31.18 -18.55
CA ARG A 531 -20.34 32.51 -19.01
C ARG A 531 -21.00 33.31 -17.91
N ILE A 532 -20.47 34.50 -17.67
CA ILE A 532 -20.89 35.39 -16.59
C ILE A 532 -21.42 36.70 -17.19
N LYS A 533 -22.60 37.13 -16.73
CA LYS A 533 -23.15 38.46 -17.01
C LYS A 533 -23.30 39.27 -15.73
N VAL A 534 -22.59 40.38 -15.66
CA VAL A 534 -22.64 41.35 -14.55
C VAL A 534 -23.33 42.61 -15.05
N ASN A 535 -24.52 42.92 -14.55
CA ASN A 535 -25.31 44.07 -15.00
C ASN A 535 -24.89 45.37 -14.29
N LYS A 536 -25.40 46.51 -14.82
CA LYS A 536 -25.12 47.85 -14.28
C LYS A 536 -25.35 47.94 -12.77
N LYS A 537 -24.36 48.49 -12.05
CA LYS A 537 -24.33 48.65 -10.57
C LYS A 537 -24.22 47.35 -9.77
N ALA A 538 -24.14 46.18 -10.38
CA ALA A 538 -23.74 44.96 -9.68
C ALA A 538 -22.28 45.07 -9.21
N ARG A 539 -21.94 44.38 -8.11
CA ARG A 539 -20.58 44.38 -7.56
C ARG A 539 -20.14 42.97 -7.15
N ILE A 540 -18.98 42.53 -7.61
CA ILE A 540 -18.33 41.29 -7.19
C ILE A 540 -17.00 41.66 -6.57
N ASP A 541 -16.86 41.45 -5.26
CA ASP A 541 -15.64 41.80 -4.52
C ASP A 541 -14.65 40.63 -4.39
N SER A 542 -14.83 39.58 -5.21
CA SER A 542 -14.14 38.29 -5.19
C SER A 542 -13.43 37.98 -6.51
N ASP A 543 -12.55 36.98 -6.51
CA ASP A 543 -11.86 36.51 -7.72
C ASP A 543 -12.85 35.80 -8.65
N VAL A 544 -12.73 36.02 -9.97
CA VAL A 544 -13.68 35.55 -10.98
C VAL A 544 -12.97 34.69 -12.02
N PHE A 545 -13.41 33.44 -12.16
CA PHE A 545 -12.92 32.47 -13.14
C PHE A 545 -13.97 32.24 -14.22
N TYR A 546 -13.61 32.40 -15.49
CA TYR A 546 -14.56 32.39 -16.60
C TYR A 546 -13.95 32.01 -17.95
N ASN A 547 -14.82 31.72 -18.93
CA ASN A 547 -14.47 31.61 -20.35
C ASN A 547 -15.12 32.73 -21.20
N GLU A 548 -16.32 33.21 -20.84
CA GLU A 548 -16.93 34.40 -21.44
C GLU A 548 -17.49 35.35 -20.37
N LEU A 549 -17.19 36.64 -20.45
CA LEU A 549 -17.62 37.65 -19.47
C LEU A 549 -18.24 38.87 -20.17
N SER A 550 -19.47 39.20 -19.79
CA SER A 550 -20.15 40.46 -20.12
C SER A 550 -20.32 41.29 -18.85
N ASN A 551 -19.65 42.43 -18.75
CA ASN A 551 -19.58 43.20 -17.50
C ASN A 551 -19.91 44.69 -17.69
N ASP A 552 -21.08 45.10 -17.16
CA ASP A 552 -21.52 46.49 -17.01
C ASP A 552 -21.45 46.98 -15.54
N GLY A 553 -20.95 46.14 -14.63
CA GLY A 553 -20.86 46.38 -13.18
C GLY A 553 -19.43 46.65 -12.70
N THR A 554 -19.12 46.23 -11.47
CA THR A 554 -17.80 46.37 -10.85
C THR A 554 -17.31 45.02 -10.33
N ILE A 555 -16.10 44.62 -10.72
CA ILE A 555 -15.39 43.46 -10.18
C ILE A 555 -14.10 43.98 -9.55
N THR A 556 -13.82 43.68 -8.28
CA THR A 556 -12.59 44.15 -7.61
C THR A 556 -11.55 43.06 -7.41
N GLY A 557 -11.92 41.78 -7.56
CA GLY A 557 -10.97 40.66 -7.54
C GLY A 557 -10.30 40.42 -8.89
N SER A 558 -9.44 39.41 -8.93
CA SER A 558 -8.70 38.97 -10.10
C SER A 558 -9.62 38.33 -11.14
N LEU A 559 -9.24 38.46 -12.42
CA LEU A 559 -9.94 37.85 -13.55
C LEU A 559 -9.09 36.70 -14.11
N ASN A 560 -9.59 35.47 -14.00
CA ASN A 560 -8.86 34.25 -14.35
C ASN A 560 -9.55 33.53 -15.53
N THR A 561 -8.80 33.28 -16.61
CA THR A 561 -9.31 32.62 -17.82
C THR A 561 -8.15 31.94 -18.58
N PRO A 562 -8.35 30.74 -19.17
CA PRO A 562 -9.59 29.96 -19.25
C PRO A 562 -9.93 29.22 -17.95
N LEU A 563 -11.23 29.02 -17.71
CA LEU A 563 -11.75 28.12 -16.68
C LEU A 563 -11.96 26.72 -17.26
N THR A 564 -11.34 25.72 -16.64
CA THR A 564 -11.58 24.30 -16.95
C THR A 564 -12.94 23.86 -16.44
N LEU A 565 -13.68 23.11 -17.25
CA LEU A 565 -15.00 22.59 -16.94
C LEU A 565 -15.06 21.06 -17.08
N PRO A 566 -15.86 20.36 -16.25
CA PRO A 566 -16.61 20.91 -15.13
C PRO A 566 -15.71 21.43 -14.01
N VAL A 567 -16.17 22.45 -13.26
CA VAL A 567 -15.37 23.03 -12.16
C VAL A 567 -15.03 21.96 -11.12
N TYR A 568 -15.97 21.04 -10.87
CA TYR A 568 -15.84 19.85 -10.05
C TYR A 568 -16.35 18.65 -10.84
N THR A 569 -15.52 17.61 -10.92
CA THR A 569 -15.84 16.35 -11.60
C THR A 569 -16.76 15.45 -10.77
N SER A 570 -16.77 15.63 -9.45
CA SER A 570 -17.62 14.90 -8.52
C SER A 570 -18.27 15.81 -7.48
N LEU A 571 -19.54 15.55 -7.18
CA LEU A 571 -20.31 16.25 -6.16
C LEU A 571 -20.49 15.36 -4.93
N PRO A 572 -20.78 15.94 -3.75
CA PRO A 572 -21.24 15.17 -2.60
C PRO A 572 -22.35 14.19 -2.99
N PRO A 573 -22.43 12.99 -2.40
CA PRO A 573 -23.45 12.01 -2.73
C PRO A 573 -24.85 12.56 -2.41
N PHE A 574 -25.80 12.38 -3.33
CA PHE A 574 -27.20 12.68 -3.09
C PHE A 574 -27.89 11.48 -2.43
N ILE A 575 -28.44 11.68 -1.23
CA ILE A 575 -29.07 10.62 -0.45
C ILE A 575 -30.59 10.66 -0.66
N THR A 576 -31.19 9.53 -1.02
CA THR A 576 -32.64 9.38 -1.17
C THR A 576 -33.11 8.10 -0.48
N ALA A 577 -34.38 8.05 -0.10
CA ALA A 577 -35.03 6.90 0.51
C ALA A 577 -36.52 6.89 0.17
N ALA A 578 -37.14 5.71 0.21
CA ALA A 578 -38.57 5.59 -0.03
C ALA A 578 -39.37 6.28 1.10
N PRO A 579 -40.39 7.08 0.76
CA PRO A 579 -41.25 7.69 1.75
C PRO A 579 -42.14 6.64 2.43
N GLY A 580 -42.63 6.97 3.63
CA GLY A 580 -43.64 6.18 4.31
C GLY A 580 -45.04 6.35 3.69
N ASN A 581 -46.03 5.70 4.29
CA ASN A 581 -47.43 5.75 3.81
C ASN A 581 -48.33 6.72 4.58
N ASN A 582 -47.87 7.24 5.73
CA ASN A 582 -48.69 8.04 6.65
C ASN A 582 -48.42 9.53 6.47
N ASP A 583 -49.48 10.34 6.34
CA ASP A 583 -49.37 11.79 6.39
C ASP A 583 -49.21 12.27 7.84
N PHE A 584 -48.41 13.32 8.04
CA PHE A 584 -48.29 14.03 9.30
C PHE A 584 -48.74 15.48 9.12
N THR A 585 -49.66 15.96 9.97
CA THR A 585 -50.18 17.33 9.89
C THR A 585 -50.05 18.06 11.22
N VAL A 586 -49.37 19.21 11.20
CA VAL A 586 -49.39 20.17 12.31
C VAL A 586 -50.58 21.12 12.13
N PRO A 587 -51.52 21.19 13.09
CA PRO A 587 -52.70 22.03 12.95
C PRO A 587 -52.35 23.52 12.99
N LYS A 588 -53.27 24.36 12.51
CA LYS A 588 -53.13 25.81 12.48
C LYS A 588 -52.84 26.34 13.89
N LYS A 589 -51.78 27.15 14.04
CA LYS A 589 -51.28 27.66 15.35
C LYS A 589 -50.86 26.59 16.37
N GLY A 590 -50.85 25.32 15.99
CA GLY A 590 -50.45 24.22 16.86
C GLY A 590 -48.95 24.01 16.85
N THR A 591 -48.46 23.33 17.89
CA THR A 591 -47.07 22.86 17.96
C THR A 591 -47.07 21.34 18.09
N GLN A 592 -46.24 20.66 17.30
CA GLN A 592 -46.02 19.22 17.45
C GLN A 592 -44.53 18.89 17.32
N THR A 593 -44.12 17.83 18.01
CA THR A 593 -42.80 17.22 17.86
C THR A 593 -42.94 15.96 17.01
N LEU A 594 -42.01 15.75 16.09
CA LEU A 594 -41.96 14.60 15.21
C LEU A 594 -40.66 13.85 15.44
N ASN A 595 -40.76 12.53 15.57
CA ASN A 595 -39.61 11.64 15.67
C ASN A 595 -39.14 11.22 14.28
N ALA A 596 -37.86 10.86 14.15
CA ALA A 596 -37.28 10.30 12.93
C ALA A 596 -38.10 9.11 12.40
N GLY A 597 -38.14 8.95 11.08
CA GLY A 597 -38.86 7.87 10.41
C GLY A 597 -39.39 8.22 9.03
N ASP A 598 -40.21 7.32 8.51
CA ASP A 598 -40.74 7.38 7.14
C ASP A 598 -42.18 7.92 7.14
N TYR A 599 -42.41 9.01 6.40
CA TYR A 599 -43.69 9.69 6.27
C TYR A 599 -44.08 9.82 4.80
N ARG A 600 -45.37 9.94 4.50
CA ARG A 600 -45.82 10.26 3.15
C ARG A 600 -45.71 11.75 2.90
N ASN A 601 -46.61 12.54 3.47
CA ASN A 601 -46.55 14.00 3.38
C ASN A 601 -46.46 14.63 4.77
N ILE A 602 -45.64 15.67 4.91
CA ILE A 602 -45.64 16.53 6.08
C ILE A 602 -46.30 17.86 5.72
N SER A 603 -47.43 18.18 6.35
CA SER A 603 -48.13 19.46 6.17
C SER A 603 -48.16 20.26 7.47
N ILE A 604 -47.55 21.45 7.45
CA ILE A 604 -47.57 22.38 8.58
C ILE A 604 -48.54 23.49 8.22
N LYS A 605 -49.69 23.52 8.89
CA LYS A 605 -50.74 24.53 8.64
C LYS A 605 -50.31 25.90 9.12
N GLN A 606 -50.98 26.94 8.61
CA GLN A 606 -50.66 28.35 8.90
C GLN A 606 -50.33 28.59 10.39
N GLN A 607 -49.23 29.29 10.66
CA GLN A 607 -48.73 29.55 12.02
C GLN A 607 -48.39 28.31 12.86
N GLY A 608 -48.33 27.11 12.27
CA GLY A 608 -47.95 25.88 12.95
C GLY A 608 -46.46 25.82 13.23
N THR A 609 -46.08 25.10 14.28
CA THR A 609 -44.68 24.83 14.65
C THR A 609 -44.44 23.33 14.66
N LEU A 610 -43.55 22.86 13.80
CA LEU A 610 -43.03 21.49 13.83
C LEU A 610 -41.66 21.50 14.48
N ILE A 611 -41.45 20.62 15.46
CA ILE A 611 -40.15 20.37 16.09
C ILE A 611 -39.66 18.99 15.63
N PHE A 612 -38.52 18.93 14.98
CA PHE A 612 -37.84 17.68 14.66
C PHE A 612 -36.93 17.27 15.82
N SER A 613 -37.08 16.05 16.31
CA SER A 613 -36.38 15.58 17.51
C SER A 613 -34.92 15.14 17.27
N GLY A 614 -34.43 15.19 16.04
CA GLY A 614 -33.15 14.58 15.62
C GLY A 614 -33.36 13.36 14.72
N GLY A 615 -32.37 13.04 13.86
CA GLY A 615 -32.33 11.84 13.04
C GLY A 615 -32.79 12.01 11.59
N ILE A 616 -33.12 10.90 10.93
CA ILE A 616 -33.46 10.86 9.49
C ILE A 616 -34.97 10.85 9.27
N TYR A 617 -35.44 11.66 8.34
CA TYR A 617 -36.85 11.75 7.96
C TYR A 617 -36.99 11.55 6.46
N ASN A 618 -37.64 10.46 6.05
CA ASN A 618 -37.86 10.14 4.63
C ASN A 618 -39.31 10.48 4.27
N LEU A 619 -39.53 11.32 3.27
CA LEU A 619 -40.86 11.83 2.93
C LEU A 619 -41.07 12.13 1.45
N SER A 620 -42.32 12.08 0.99
CA SER A 620 -42.70 12.47 -0.38
C SER A 620 -42.66 13.98 -0.53
N ASP A 621 -43.51 14.70 0.19
CA ASP A 621 -43.60 16.15 0.08
C ASP A 621 -43.63 16.82 1.46
N LEU A 622 -42.97 17.97 1.59
CA LEU A 622 -43.04 18.83 2.77
C LEU A 622 -43.63 20.17 2.38
N ASN A 623 -44.76 20.52 3.00
CA ASN A 623 -45.46 21.78 2.77
C ASN A 623 -45.70 22.52 4.08
N ALA A 624 -45.02 23.66 4.26
CA ALA A 624 -45.23 24.57 5.36
C ALA A 624 -45.97 25.83 4.89
N GLU A 625 -47.18 26.04 5.39
CA GLU A 625 -48.01 27.20 5.08
C GLU A 625 -47.47 28.48 5.77
N GLN A 626 -48.08 29.63 5.46
CA GLN A 626 -47.59 30.93 5.89
C GLN A 626 -47.34 31.04 7.40
N LYS A 627 -46.24 31.72 7.78
CA LYS A 627 -45.83 31.99 9.17
C LYS A 627 -45.56 30.73 10.00
N SER A 628 -45.25 29.62 9.36
CA SER A 628 -44.94 28.37 10.06
C SER A 628 -43.50 28.36 10.56
N LYS A 629 -43.21 27.44 11.49
CA LYS A 629 -41.87 27.21 12.02
C LYS A 629 -41.51 25.74 11.89
N LEU A 630 -40.34 25.46 11.34
CA LEU A 630 -39.67 24.17 11.38
C LEU A 630 -38.45 24.35 12.26
N LEU A 631 -38.49 23.75 13.45
CA LEU A 631 -37.46 23.87 14.46
C LEU A 631 -36.75 22.53 14.64
N PHE A 632 -35.44 22.56 14.79
CA PHE A 632 -34.60 21.36 14.93
C PHE A 632 -34.00 21.32 16.33
N ALA A 633 -34.33 20.28 17.11
CA ALA A 633 -33.84 20.11 18.47
C ALA A 633 -32.49 19.37 18.53
N ALA A 634 -32.10 18.70 17.45
CA ALA A 634 -30.85 17.96 17.27
C ALA A 634 -30.55 17.84 15.75
N PRO A 635 -29.34 17.43 15.33
CA PRO A 635 -28.98 17.26 13.92
C PRO A 635 -29.98 16.37 13.16
N CYS A 636 -30.34 16.78 11.94
CA CYS A 636 -31.37 16.13 11.15
C CYS A 636 -31.03 16.03 9.65
N GLU A 637 -31.42 14.91 9.05
CA GLU A 637 -31.48 14.73 7.61
C GLU A 637 -32.93 14.60 7.14
N ILE A 638 -33.36 15.50 6.26
CA ILE A 638 -34.71 15.50 5.69
C ILE A 638 -34.61 15.11 4.21
N ARG A 639 -35.06 13.91 3.87
CA ARG A 639 -35.00 13.33 2.53
C ARG A 639 -36.37 13.41 1.87
N VAL A 640 -36.52 14.33 0.94
CA VAL A 640 -37.77 14.67 0.25
C VAL A 640 -37.73 14.12 -1.18
N GLY A 641 -38.54 13.11 -1.48
CA GLY A 641 -38.62 12.51 -2.81
C GLY A 641 -39.32 13.39 -3.86
N GLY A 642 -40.24 14.24 -3.41
CA GLY A 642 -41.04 15.17 -4.20
C GLY A 642 -40.57 16.62 -4.01
N LYS A 643 -41.46 17.48 -3.52
CA LYS A 643 -41.24 18.93 -3.43
C LYS A 643 -41.19 19.44 -1.99
N LEU A 644 -40.40 20.50 -1.80
CA LEU A 644 -40.37 21.31 -0.59
C LEU A 644 -41.02 22.67 -0.86
N LEU A 645 -42.01 23.04 -0.04
CA LEU A 645 -42.58 24.39 -0.01
C LEU A 645 -42.49 24.97 1.42
N ILE A 646 -41.80 26.10 1.54
CA ILE A 646 -41.79 26.94 2.74
C ILE A 646 -42.45 28.27 2.38
N ALA A 647 -43.71 28.44 2.79
CA ALA A 647 -44.49 29.63 2.47
C ALA A 647 -44.06 30.84 3.29
N GLN A 648 -44.46 32.02 2.81
CA GLN A 648 -43.98 33.32 3.26
C GLN A 648 -43.95 33.54 4.79
N ASN A 649 -42.98 34.33 5.26
CA ASN A 649 -42.76 34.70 6.67
C ASN A 649 -42.52 33.51 7.63
N SER A 650 -42.03 32.40 7.11
CA SER A 650 -41.74 31.20 7.92
C SER A 650 -40.29 31.15 8.38
N LEU A 651 -40.03 30.32 9.38
CA LEU A 651 -38.69 30.04 9.91
C LEU A 651 -38.36 28.57 9.71
N VAL A 652 -37.17 28.29 9.20
CA VAL A 652 -36.54 26.96 9.21
C VAL A 652 -35.21 27.13 9.93
N GLY A 653 -34.98 26.42 11.03
CA GLY A 653 -33.71 26.55 11.73
C GLY A 653 -33.69 25.96 13.13
N PRO A 654 -32.61 26.17 13.89
CA PRO A 654 -32.43 25.52 15.17
C PRO A 654 -33.50 25.95 16.17
N GLN A 655 -33.93 25.00 16.99
CA GLN A 655 -34.70 25.31 18.19
C GLN A 655 -33.80 26.09 19.15
N THR A 656 -34.32 27.16 19.74
CA THR A 656 -33.57 27.96 20.73
C THR A 656 -33.05 27.07 21.85
N GLY A 657 -31.73 27.14 22.11
CA GLY A 657 -31.06 26.38 23.16
C GLY A 657 -30.66 24.94 22.81
N SER A 658 -30.83 24.52 21.55
CA SER A 658 -30.48 23.15 21.11
C SER A 658 -28.99 22.93 20.84
N GLY A 659 -28.22 23.99 20.59
CA GLY A 659 -26.82 23.87 20.13
C GLY A 659 -26.68 23.45 18.66
N VAL A 660 -27.79 23.30 17.93
CA VAL A 660 -27.83 23.01 16.50
C VAL A 660 -27.48 24.26 15.70
N GLU A 661 -26.65 24.11 14.68
CA GLU A 661 -26.28 25.16 13.71
C GLU A 661 -26.88 24.86 12.32
N ALA A 662 -26.64 25.72 11.30
CA ALA A 662 -27.22 25.45 9.97
C ALA A 662 -26.54 24.24 9.31
N GLY A 663 -25.24 24.03 9.57
CA GLY A 663 -24.46 22.85 9.16
C GLY A 663 -25.07 21.50 9.56
N ASP A 664 -25.84 21.46 10.66
CA ASP A 664 -26.45 20.25 11.21
C ASP A 664 -27.82 19.89 10.62
N ILE A 665 -28.38 20.77 9.77
CA ILE A 665 -29.72 20.64 9.22
C ILE A 665 -29.60 20.44 7.70
N ILE A 666 -29.81 19.21 7.24
CA ILE A 666 -29.57 18.83 5.84
C ILE A 666 -30.88 18.44 5.18
N PHE A 667 -31.17 19.02 4.03
CA PHE A 667 -32.30 18.66 3.19
C PHE A 667 -31.83 18.11 1.85
N TYR A 668 -32.11 16.83 1.59
CA TYR A 668 -31.99 16.21 0.27
C TYR A 668 -33.34 16.27 -0.43
N ILE A 669 -33.46 17.01 -1.52
CA ILE A 669 -34.74 17.21 -2.22
C ILE A 669 -34.58 16.75 -3.66
N ALA A 670 -35.15 15.59 -3.99
CA ALA A 670 -34.97 14.99 -5.31
C ALA A 670 -35.63 15.87 -6.38
N GLY A 671 -36.90 16.24 -6.16
CA GLY A 671 -37.66 17.08 -7.08
C GLY A 671 -38.03 16.38 -8.39
N ASN A 672 -39.23 16.65 -8.90
CA ASN A 672 -39.56 16.46 -10.32
C ASN A 672 -39.76 17.83 -10.94
N ASP A 673 -38.93 18.18 -11.93
CA ASP A 673 -39.17 19.29 -12.84
C ASP A 673 -40.48 18.98 -13.61
N GLY A 674 -41.58 19.60 -13.18
CA GLY A 674 -42.76 19.69 -14.04
C GLY A 674 -42.33 20.44 -15.30
N ASN A 675 -42.31 19.73 -16.43
CA ASN A 675 -41.86 20.23 -17.72
C ASN A 675 -42.36 21.66 -18.03
N SER A 676 -41.44 22.52 -18.48
CA SER A 676 -41.66 23.76 -19.23
C SER A 676 -42.67 24.78 -18.67
N GLY A 677 -42.24 25.59 -17.69
CA GLY A 677 -42.93 26.84 -17.32
C GLY A 677 -42.34 27.45 -16.04
N ALA A 678 -42.44 28.76 -15.88
CA ALA A 678 -41.89 29.54 -14.75
C ALA A 678 -42.51 29.21 -13.35
N GLY A 679 -43.09 28.02 -13.14
CA GLY A 679 -43.99 27.73 -12.03
C GLY A 679 -43.79 26.44 -11.21
N SER A 680 -42.91 25.49 -11.58
CA SER A 680 -42.69 24.26 -10.79
C SER A 680 -41.27 24.17 -10.25
N ARG A 681 -41.03 24.70 -9.05
CA ARG A 681 -39.74 24.60 -8.32
C ARG A 681 -39.71 23.32 -7.46
N ALA A 682 -38.57 22.64 -7.43
CA ALA A 682 -38.36 21.47 -6.56
C ALA A 682 -38.29 21.87 -5.09
N ALA A 683 -37.62 22.98 -4.81
CA ALA A 683 -37.57 23.60 -3.49
C ALA A 683 -37.94 25.08 -3.60
N LYS A 684 -39.03 25.48 -2.94
CA LYS A 684 -39.57 26.84 -2.99
C LYS A 684 -39.57 27.46 -1.60
N ILE A 685 -38.76 28.50 -1.42
CA ILE A 685 -38.71 29.33 -0.23
C ILE A 685 -39.34 30.69 -0.56
N GLU A 686 -40.54 30.94 -0.06
CA GLU A 686 -41.27 32.16 -0.34
C GLU A 686 -40.75 33.36 0.46
N GLN A 687 -41.28 34.53 0.11
CA GLN A 687 -40.79 35.82 0.58
C GLN A 687 -40.73 35.95 2.11
N LYS A 688 -39.72 36.69 2.59
CA LYS A 688 -39.51 37.04 4.00
C LYS A 688 -39.30 35.83 4.93
N CYS A 689 -38.89 34.68 4.42
CA CYS A 689 -38.48 33.55 5.27
C CYS A 689 -37.06 33.75 5.80
N ASN A 690 -36.80 33.17 6.97
CA ASN A 690 -35.45 32.99 7.51
C ASN A 690 -35.14 31.48 7.50
N VAL A 691 -34.00 31.10 6.95
CA VAL A 691 -33.59 29.71 6.81
C VAL A 691 -32.19 29.50 7.36
N PHE A 692 -32.01 28.47 8.18
CA PHE A 692 -30.72 28.00 8.69
C PHE A 692 -30.67 26.50 8.39
N ALA A 693 -30.23 26.14 7.18
CA ALA A 693 -30.19 24.77 6.70
C ALA A 693 -29.40 24.66 5.39
N ASN A 694 -28.86 23.48 5.14
CA ASN A 694 -28.23 23.07 3.89
C ASN A 694 -29.27 22.42 2.96
N PHE A 695 -29.22 22.74 1.67
CA PHE A 695 -30.11 22.16 0.66
C PHE A 695 -29.31 21.50 -0.46
N TYR A 696 -29.69 20.28 -0.83
CA TYR A 696 -29.20 19.61 -2.03
C TYR A 696 -30.38 19.20 -2.93
N VAL A 697 -30.49 19.85 -4.09
CA VAL A 697 -31.61 19.79 -5.04
C VAL A 697 -31.12 19.41 -6.45
N PRO A 698 -30.56 18.20 -6.66
CA PRO A 698 -29.79 17.88 -7.87
C PRO A 698 -30.59 17.88 -9.16
N ASN A 699 -31.91 17.65 -9.11
CA ASN A 699 -32.75 17.50 -10.30
C ASN A 699 -33.77 18.62 -10.50
N GLY A 700 -33.59 19.78 -9.86
CA GLY A 700 -34.51 20.91 -10.07
C GLY A 700 -34.04 22.24 -9.53
N THR A 701 -34.92 23.25 -9.63
CA THR A 701 -34.60 24.59 -9.13
C THR A 701 -34.83 24.72 -7.62
N LEU A 702 -33.82 25.24 -6.93
CA LEU A 702 -33.95 25.87 -5.61
C LEU A 702 -34.23 27.37 -5.78
N TRP A 703 -35.37 27.82 -5.28
CA TRP A 703 -35.81 29.21 -5.44
C TRP A 703 -35.96 29.93 -4.10
N PHE A 704 -35.19 31.01 -3.94
CA PHE A 704 -35.34 31.98 -2.87
C PHE A 704 -36.08 33.21 -3.40
N ASN A 705 -37.30 33.41 -2.91
CA ASN A 705 -38.13 34.56 -3.26
C ASN A 705 -37.70 35.80 -2.44
N GLN A 706 -38.29 36.95 -2.74
CA GLN A 706 -37.87 38.26 -2.28
C GLN A 706 -37.72 38.36 -0.74
N ASN A 707 -36.66 39.04 -0.30
CA ASN A 707 -36.38 39.31 1.12
C ASN A 707 -36.16 38.06 1.99
N VAL A 708 -35.81 36.91 1.41
CA VAL A 708 -35.36 35.75 2.19
C VAL A 708 -33.96 36.01 2.76
N LYS A 709 -33.72 35.52 3.98
CA LYS A 709 -32.37 35.42 4.55
C LYS A 709 -32.07 33.95 4.79
N ALA A 710 -30.98 33.43 4.25
CA ALA A 710 -30.61 32.05 4.44
C ALA A 710 -29.13 31.87 4.81
N THR A 711 -28.88 31.01 5.78
CA THR A 711 -27.55 30.57 6.20
C THR A 711 -27.45 29.06 5.95
N GLY A 712 -26.43 28.63 5.21
CA GLY A 712 -26.27 27.25 4.75
C GLY A 712 -25.45 27.13 3.46
N ALA A 713 -25.27 25.92 2.94
CA ALA A 713 -24.83 25.67 1.58
C ALA A 713 -25.99 25.17 0.69
N PHE A 714 -26.02 25.66 -0.55
CA PHE A 714 -27.16 25.52 -1.46
C PHE A 714 -26.73 24.90 -2.79
N LEU A 715 -26.81 23.57 -2.86
CA LEU A 715 -26.49 22.76 -4.03
C LEU A 715 -27.77 22.51 -4.84
N ALA A 716 -27.79 22.82 -6.13
CA ALA A 716 -28.95 22.53 -6.97
C ALA A 716 -28.61 22.36 -8.46
N LYS A 717 -29.59 21.95 -9.27
CA LYS A 717 -29.48 22.10 -10.73
C LYS A 717 -29.46 23.57 -11.12
N ASP A 718 -30.47 24.29 -10.66
CA ASP A 718 -30.62 25.73 -10.86
C ASP A 718 -30.84 26.42 -9.51
N VAL A 719 -30.20 27.56 -9.30
CA VAL A 719 -30.44 28.40 -8.11
C VAL A 719 -30.95 29.77 -8.56
N GLN A 720 -32.16 30.11 -8.12
CA GLN A 720 -32.74 31.43 -8.38
C GLN A 720 -32.86 32.22 -7.07
N VAL A 721 -32.24 33.39 -7.06
CA VAL A 721 -32.16 34.29 -5.92
C VAL A 721 -32.84 35.61 -6.31
N ASP A 722 -34.05 35.84 -5.81
CA ASP A 722 -34.83 37.04 -6.15
C ASP A 722 -34.38 38.27 -5.34
N GLN A 723 -35.14 39.37 -5.48
CA GLN A 723 -34.77 40.67 -4.98
C GLN A 723 -34.56 40.73 -3.46
N ASN A 724 -33.51 41.42 -3.03
CA ASN A 724 -33.17 41.66 -1.62
C ASN A 724 -32.92 40.39 -0.78
N VAL A 725 -32.67 39.24 -1.41
CA VAL A 725 -32.26 38.02 -0.70
C VAL A 725 -30.85 38.16 -0.15
N GLN A 726 -30.58 37.57 1.02
CA GLN A 726 -29.25 37.53 1.63
C GLN A 726 -28.86 36.07 1.93
N LEU A 727 -27.70 35.64 1.46
CA LEU A 727 -27.18 34.29 1.67
C LEU A 727 -25.83 34.35 2.38
N THR A 728 -25.60 33.42 3.31
CA THR A 728 -24.39 33.28 4.13
C THR A 728 -24.01 31.81 4.20
N LEU A 729 -22.72 31.50 4.00
CA LEU A 729 -22.19 30.14 4.12
C LEU A 729 -22.20 29.65 5.57
N ASP A 730 -22.71 28.44 5.75
CA ASP A 730 -22.50 27.55 6.91
C ASP A 730 -22.70 26.11 6.40
N SER A 731 -21.60 25.49 5.96
CA SER A 731 -21.64 24.34 5.05
C SER A 731 -21.46 23.02 5.78
N TYR A 732 -22.37 22.07 5.54
CA TYR A 732 -22.14 20.65 5.80
C TYR A 732 -21.06 20.06 4.86
N TYR A 733 -20.91 20.61 3.66
CA TYR A 733 -20.07 20.06 2.58
C TYR A 733 -18.61 20.58 2.59
N GLY A 734 -18.28 21.54 3.46
CA GLY A 734 -16.96 22.20 3.51
C GLY A 734 -15.96 21.61 4.52
N ASN A 735 -16.41 20.83 5.50
CA ASN A 735 -15.51 20.23 6.50
C ASN A 735 -15.11 18.81 6.06
N SER A 736 -13.86 18.66 5.60
CA SER A 736 -13.21 17.41 5.17
C SER A 736 -13.03 16.34 6.27
N ALA A 737 -13.80 16.41 7.36
CA ALA A 737 -13.85 15.41 8.43
C ALA A 737 -15.27 14.86 8.70
N ALA A 738 -16.29 15.24 7.92
CA ALA A 738 -17.63 14.69 8.08
C ALA A 738 -17.71 13.28 7.47
N VAL A 739 -17.32 12.29 8.27
CA VAL A 739 -17.94 10.96 8.27
C VAL A 739 -19.44 11.18 8.03
N PRO A 740 -20.09 10.53 7.03
CA PRO A 740 -21.54 10.61 6.91
C PRO A 740 -22.09 10.31 8.28
N LEU A 741 -22.94 11.19 8.85
CA LEU A 741 -23.46 11.03 10.21
C LEU A 741 -23.75 9.55 10.44
N ALA A 742 -22.88 8.91 11.21
CA ALA A 742 -23.01 7.50 11.54
C ALA A 742 -24.17 7.44 12.52
N LEU A 743 -25.39 7.50 12.00
CA LEU A 743 -26.63 7.21 12.69
C LEU A 743 -26.73 5.69 12.88
N ASN A 744 -25.72 5.13 13.54
CA ASN A 744 -25.86 3.87 14.23
C ASN A 744 -26.77 4.11 15.45
N LYS A 745 -28.07 3.97 15.19
CA LYS A 745 -29.14 3.46 16.07
C LYS A 745 -30.44 4.20 15.74
N LEU A 746 -31.29 3.55 14.97
CA LEU A 746 -32.75 3.47 15.16
C LEU A 746 -33.37 2.65 14.02
N SER A 747 -32.95 1.39 13.87
CA SER A 747 -33.88 0.36 13.39
C SER A 747 -34.47 -0.29 14.64
N GLY A 748 -35.74 0.02 14.91
CA GLY A 748 -36.52 -0.71 15.88
C GLY A 748 -36.74 -2.15 15.40
N ALA A 749 -35.81 -3.03 15.74
CA ALA A 749 -36.02 -4.45 15.88
C ALA A 749 -35.42 -4.84 17.23
N SER A 750 -36.26 -5.39 18.10
CA SER A 750 -35.90 -5.88 19.41
C SER A 750 -34.80 -6.94 19.30
N ASP A 751 -33.60 -6.60 19.75
CA ASP A 751 -32.71 -7.56 20.39
C ASP A 751 -32.00 -6.89 21.55
N SER A 752 -32.40 -7.33 22.74
CA SER A 752 -31.72 -7.06 24.00
C SER A 752 -30.32 -7.69 23.95
N LEU A 753 -29.29 -6.86 23.85
CA LEU A 753 -27.94 -7.24 24.27
C LEU A 753 -27.53 -6.32 25.42
N ALA A 754 -27.81 -6.81 26.62
CA ALA A 754 -27.02 -6.49 27.80
C ALA A 754 -25.58 -6.93 27.51
N VAL A 755 -24.64 -5.99 27.48
CA VAL A 755 -23.23 -6.31 27.70
C VAL A 755 -22.94 -5.97 29.15
N VAL A 756 -23.07 -7.00 29.97
CA VAL A 756 -22.52 -7.09 31.31
C VAL A 756 -21.00 -7.03 31.19
N PHE A 757 -20.36 -6.02 31.75
CA PHE A 757 -18.97 -6.14 32.14
C PHE A 757 -18.93 -7.11 33.33
N ALA A 758 -18.42 -8.32 33.10
CA ALA A 758 -18.12 -9.23 34.20
C ALA A 758 -16.85 -8.74 34.90
N LEU A 759 -17.03 -8.12 36.06
CA LEU A 759 -15.98 -7.99 37.07
C LEU A 759 -15.65 -9.39 37.61
N PRO A 760 -14.38 -9.81 37.68
CA PRO A 760 -14.00 -10.94 38.51
C PRO A 760 -14.07 -10.51 39.98
N GLU A 761 -15.07 -10.99 40.71
CA GLU A 761 -15.16 -10.90 42.18
C GLU A 761 -14.28 -11.99 42.83
N THR A 762 -12.96 -11.93 42.70
CA THR A 762 -12.00 -12.51 43.68
C THR A 762 -10.56 -12.13 43.32
N PHE A 763 -9.84 -11.51 44.27
CA PHE A 763 -8.38 -11.41 44.24
C PHE A 763 -7.80 -12.42 45.25
N ALA A 764 -6.87 -13.26 44.80
CA ALA A 764 -5.94 -13.97 45.66
C ALA A 764 -4.54 -13.37 45.45
N LEU A 765 -3.93 -12.87 46.52
CA LEU A 765 -2.51 -12.52 46.56
C LEU A 765 -1.72 -13.78 46.88
N ASP A 766 -0.89 -14.25 45.94
CA ASP A 766 0.25 -15.08 46.31
C ASP A 766 1.49 -14.19 46.42
N GLN A 767 2.23 -14.41 47.50
CA GLN A 767 3.26 -13.56 48.03
C GLN A 767 4.52 -13.61 47.16
N ASN A 768 5.17 -12.46 46.97
CA ASN A 768 6.57 -12.20 47.33
C ASN A 768 7.12 -11.05 46.50
N TYR A 769 7.14 -9.83 47.05
CA TYR A 769 8.31 -8.92 47.03
C TYR A 769 8.02 -7.75 48.01
N PRO A 770 8.94 -7.42 48.94
CA PRO A 770 8.71 -6.39 49.95
C PRO A 770 8.98 -4.97 49.41
N ASN A 771 8.05 -4.05 49.65
CA ASN A 771 8.27 -2.60 49.46
C ASN A 771 8.92 -2.00 50.73
N PRO A 772 10.10 -1.35 50.66
CA PRO A 772 10.83 -0.87 51.83
C PRO A 772 10.47 0.53 52.34
N PHE A 773 9.48 1.25 51.79
CA PHE A 773 9.19 2.61 52.28
C PHE A 773 7.69 2.87 52.51
N ASN A 774 7.32 2.60 53.77
CA ASN A 774 6.34 3.27 54.62
C ASN A 774 4.96 3.68 54.01
N PRO A 775 3.87 3.06 54.50
CA PRO A 775 2.50 3.36 54.13
C PRO A 775 1.94 4.52 54.96
N THR A 776 1.60 5.64 54.33
CA THR A 776 0.44 6.47 54.68
C THR A 776 0.42 7.70 53.78
N THR A 777 -0.55 7.80 52.86
CA THR A 777 -1.49 8.93 52.74
C THR A 777 -2.26 8.85 51.40
N GLN A 778 -3.55 9.17 51.48
CA GLN A 778 -4.63 8.91 50.52
C GLN A 778 -4.80 9.94 49.39
N ILE A 779 -5.21 9.42 48.22
CA ILE A 779 -6.34 9.78 47.33
C ILE A 779 -6.52 11.24 46.88
N ARG A 780 -6.49 11.43 45.55
CA ARG A 780 -7.67 11.93 44.82
C ARG A 780 -8.04 10.94 43.73
#